data_AF-A0A7C5ZRP0-F1
#
_entry.id   AF-A0A7C5ZRP0-F1
#
_cell.length_a   1.000
_cell.length_b   1.000
_cell.length_c   1.000
_cell.angle_alpha   90.00
_cell.angle_beta   90.00
_cell.angle_gamma   90.00
#
_symmetry.space_group_name_H-M   'P 1'
#
loop_
_entity.id
_entity.type
_entity.pdbx_description
1 polymer ?
#
loop_
_entity_poly.entity_id
_entity_poly.type
_entity_poly.pdbx_seq_one_letter_code
_entity_poly.pdbx_strand_id
1 'polypeptide(L)'
;MAKTVIKDCRVIFFALYSILVFLLFYRSLSSNGLILGNDPAVHLSKAYEIIGSGKVPLSEITWYPPLYRVILAGILAFTNAVSVENSILLMKILTVTFDWLLVMIVYLLGRRLLGEECGIIASSLMLLCFPFYEINFWGGYSSLLSMIYLFLLLLYLPSEGWDSYHKILVFLTTFSMVLTHQFTTFLAIIILALYLIIAFVAFKASLRRSLMLAIFGVSIAFALWYLPIILPYFDIVINHVFFSSRQYLYLVGRVAPDTFILHFGFILPLSIPGLFLAFPACKLRKETSFYALLLIGFIVPLLFTQSYYVGFMLPYDRFTYYLMPLATIFASVVFCFSVRLALLESDVIRISLGRLLKFALVILLIVLLATSRFLALTDKIAEAVGYYSYMDSSGYQAGKWLSSSYPEKSAIVTTEKPGIFFGLVSNKYPFMETNPIIERSVLAETVLNLLYELENPFTLFRGYEVPLPYELDQFNVLIHNVWKRVAFLYPEESMVFYVKNGENCSVKLSDLDRRIFWKNVNASNVLCIEYVGSDFALTEMVKMCEDRIPVNITWQLSRISQAQITKVKVLLSIHLDLHCHFNMTYVPGLFDWENPWNFSQYRVAGRNWTTVNFLPNDYVGFYDPVNGLFCAVKFTNLPLLGQVGALSTGHVDALRLTYVFDDIRSKLAFSYLVVAFSEESFMKVTFQNSEEIFDHPVNLTVTSRDWLSYVRREHIRFLVFNREEFRKELAVSGLLQIVYSNDHYIICKIRNNLLT
;
A
#
# COMPACT_ATOMS: atom_id res chain seq x y z
N MET A 1 33.22 -44.40 21.90
CA MET A 1 33.51 -43.96 20.52
C MET A 1 32.25 -43.53 19.76
N ALA A 2 31.20 -44.35 19.60
CA ALA A 2 29.99 -43.96 18.85
C ALA A 2 29.25 -42.74 19.42
N LYS A 3 29.10 -42.61 20.74
CA LYS A 3 28.46 -41.43 21.38
C LYS A 3 29.23 -40.12 21.19
N THR A 4 30.57 -40.17 21.09
CA THR A 4 31.42 -39.00 20.84
C THR A 4 31.33 -38.57 19.38
N VAL A 5 31.42 -39.50 18.43
CA VAL A 5 31.27 -39.23 16.99
C VAL A 5 29.87 -38.65 16.66
N ILE A 6 28.81 -39.18 17.28
CA ILE A 6 27.44 -38.64 17.11
C ILE A 6 27.31 -37.21 17.69
N LYS A 7 28.03 -36.89 18.77
CA LYS A 7 28.04 -35.54 19.35
C LYS A 7 28.75 -34.54 18.42
N ASP A 8 29.84 -34.96 17.79
CA ASP A 8 30.63 -34.13 16.88
C ASP A 8 29.87 -33.83 15.57
N CYS A 9 29.21 -34.84 14.98
CA CYS A 9 28.37 -34.64 13.79
C CYS A 9 27.20 -33.66 14.02
N ARG A 10 26.65 -33.60 15.25
CA ARG A 10 25.56 -32.67 15.60
C ARG A 10 26.05 -31.23 15.63
N VAL A 11 27.19 -30.98 16.28
CA VAL A 11 27.78 -29.64 16.33
C VAL A 11 28.10 -29.16 14.92
N ILE A 12 28.64 -30.04 14.08
CA ILE A 12 28.91 -29.74 12.66
C ILE A 12 27.61 -29.42 11.91
N PHE A 13 26.55 -30.20 12.09
CA PHE A 13 25.25 -29.91 11.47
C PHE A 13 24.71 -28.54 11.88
N PHE A 14 24.70 -28.22 13.18
CA PHE A 14 24.21 -26.91 13.64
C PHE A 14 25.07 -25.75 13.15
N ALA A 15 26.40 -25.93 13.09
CA ALA A 15 27.29 -24.92 12.55
C ALA A 15 27.01 -24.68 11.06
N LEU A 16 26.97 -25.75 10.26
CA LEU A 16 26.69 -25.66 8.81
C LEU A 16 25.30 -25.11 8.52
N TYR A 17 24.29 -25.57 9.26
CA TYR A 17 22.91 -25.11 9.11
C TYR A 17 22.75 -23.64 9.51
N SER A 18 23.43 -23.21 10.57
CA SER A 18 23.46 -21.79 10.95
C SER A 18 24.12 -20.94 9.85
N ILE A 19 25.28 -21.37 9.34
CA ILE A 19 25.96 -20.70 8.22
C ILE A 19 25.04 -20.61 7.00
N LEU A 20 24.31 -21.68 6.67
CA LEU A 20 23.35 -21.70 5.57
C LEU A 20 22.26 -20.65 5.76
N VAL A 21 21.60 -20.61 6.93
CA VAL A 21 20.55 -19.62 7.23
C VAL A 21 21.11 -18.21 7.14
N PHE A 22 22.28 -17.96 7.74
CA PHE A 22 22.92 -16.65 7.69
C PHE A 22 23.22 -16.20 6.25
N LEU A 23 23.86 -17.05 5.45
CA LEU A 23 24.20 -16.74 4.06
C LEU A 23 22.96 -16.55 3.19
N LEU A 24 21.94 -17.40 3.37
CA LEU A 24 20.70 -17.34 2.62
C LEU A 24 19.99 -16.00 2.85
N PHE A 25 19.70 -15.64 4.10
CA PHE A 25 18.97 -14.40 4.41
C PHE A 25 19.81 -13.16 4.15
N TYR A 26 21.12 -13.19 4.41
CA TYR A 26 21.99 -12.07 4.06
C TYR A 26 22.00 -11.81 2.55
N ARG A 27 22.06 -12.87 1.74
CA ARG A 27 21.99 -12.76 0.27
C ARG A 27 20.62 -12.26 -0.18
N SER A 28 19.53 -12.84 0.35
CA SER A 28 18.16 -12.45 0.00
C SER A 28 17.88 -10.97 0.31
N LEU A 29 18.28 -10.49 1.50
CA LEU A 29 18.17 -9.08 1.88
C LEU A 29 19.05 -8.16 1.03
N SER A 30 20.10 -8.70 0.38
CA SER A 30 21.05 -7.94 -0.44
C SER A 30 20.78 -8.04 -1.94
N SER A 31 19.63 -8.56 -2.36
CA SER A 31 19.35 -8.88 -3.76
C SER A 31 19.35 -7.67 -4.70
N ASN A 32 19.00 -6.47 -4.21
CA ASN A 32 19.07 -5.20 -4.96
C ASN A 32 20.41 -4.44 -4.76
N GLY A 33 21.39 -5.07 -4.11
CA GLY A 33 22.65 -4.44 -3.71
C GLY A 33 22.58 -3.59 -2.43
N LEU A 34 21.38 -3.39 -1.86
CA LEU A 34 21.13 -2.66 -0.60
C LEU A 34 20.20 -3.49 0.28
N ILE A 35 19.29 -2.86 1.03
CA ILE A 35 18.22 -3.54 1.76
C ILE A 35 16.90 -3.34 1.00
N LEU A 36 16.01 -4.32 1.09
CA LEU A 36 14.68 -4.29 0.47
C LEU A 36 13.67 -3.65 1.42
N GLY A 37 12.63 -3.03 0.87
CA GLY A 37 11.52 -2.44 1.61
C GLY A 37 11.73 -0.97 1.96
N ASN A 38 10.63 -0.28 2.29
CA ASN A 38 10.65 1.11 2.73
C ASN A 38 10.74 1.22 4.27
N ASP A 39 10.11 0.30 5.02
CA ASP A 39 10.15 0.27 6.49
C ASP A 39 11.57 0.22 7.10
N PRO A 40 12.60 -0.38 6.48
CA PRO A 40 13.96 -0.28 7.02
C PRO A 40 14.48 1.16 7.11
N ALA A 41 14.11 2.03 6.17
CA ALA A 41 14.44 3.46 6.25
C ALA A 41 13.81 4.07 7.50
N VAL A 42 12.53 3.78 7.71
CA VAL A 42 11.77 4.24 8.86
C VAL A 42 12.45 3.83 10.16
N HIS A 43 12.76 2.54 10.32
CA HIS A 43 13.39 2.04 11.53
C HIS A 43 14.75 2.69 11.78
N LEU A 44 15.53 2.90 10.73
CA LEU A 44 16.83 3.54 10.82
C LEU A 44 16.72 5.03 11.21
N SER A 45 15.79 5.76 10.59
CA SER A 45 15.48 7.16 10.90
C SER A 45 15.17 7.33 12.39
N LYS A 46 14.33 6.44 12.92
CA LYS A 46 13.90 6.47 14.32
C LYS A 46 14.98 6.02 15.28
N ALA A 47 15.81 5.06 14.90
CA ALA A 47 16.99 4.72 15.67
C ALA A 47 17.96 5.92 15.80
N TYR A 48 18.19 6.69 14.73
CA TYR A 48 18.98 7.92 14.81
C TYR A 48 18.35 9.00 15.69
N GLU A 49 17.02 9.13 15.66
CA GLU A 49 16.30 10.05 16.55
C GLU A 49 16.48 9.68 18.04
N ILE A 50 16.46 8.39 18.36
CA ILE A 50 16.73 7.87 19.71
C ILE A 50 18.17 8.17 20.13
N ILE A 51 19.15 7.95 19.25
CA ILE A 51 20.57 8.24 19.54
C ILE A 51 20.78 9.73 19.77
N GLY A 52 20.18 10.58 18.94
CA GLY A 52 20.35 12.03 19.02
C GLY A 52 19.65 12.68 20.21
N SER A 53 18.48 12.17 20.59
CA SER A 53 17.67 12.74 21.69
C SER A 53 17.89 12.06 23.05
N GLY A 54 18.46 10.85 23.06
CA GLY A 54 18.55 9.99 24.24
C GLY A 54 17.19 9.50 24.76
N LYS A 55 16.10 9.69 24.01
CA LYS A 55 14.73 9.37 24.41
C LYS A 55 14.01 8.63 23.28
N VAL A 56 12.99 7.86 23.64
CA VAL A 56 12.07 7.29 22.65
C VAL A 56 11.04 8.38 22.28
N PRO A 57 10.95 8.81 21.01
CA PRO A 57 10.05 9.89 20.61
C PRO A 57 8.59 9.55 20.86
N LEU A 58 7.80 10.52 21.33
CA LEU A 58 6.35 10.35 21.49
C LEU A 58 5.64 10.11 20.14
N SER A 59 6.25 10.45 19.00
CA SER A 59 5.72 10.11 17.67
C SER A 59 5.80 8.60 17.35
N GLU A 60 6.67 7.85 18.04
CA GLU A 60 6.83 6.39 17.85
C GLU A 60 5.63 5.60 18.32
N ILE A 61 4.97 6.20 19.30
CA ILE A 61 3.95 5.61 20.15
C ILE A 61 2.73 5.18 19.33
N THR A 62 2.41 5.89 18.24
CA THR A 62 1.28 5.57 17.35
C THR A 62 1.61 4.53 16.27
N TRP A 63 2.88 4.17 16.06
CA TRP A 63 3.30 3.43 14.86
C TRP A 63 3.84 2.02 15.16
N TYR A 64 4.90 1.92 15.97
CA TYR A 64 5.45 0.63 16.39
C TYR A 64 5.95 0.72 17.84
N PRO A 65 5.74 -0.33 18.65
CA PRO A 65 6.40 -0.45 19.94
C PRO A 65 7.93 -0.39 19.81
N PRO A 66 8.65 0.07 20.85
CA PRO A 66 9.95 0.70 20.66
C PRO A 66 11.11 -0.30 20.63
N LEU A 67 10.89 -1.55 21.07
CA LEU A 67 12.00 -2.43 21.44
C LEU A 67 12.96 -2.70 20.28
N TYR A 68 12.44 -2.93 19.07
CA TYR A 68 13.29 -3.14 17.89
C TYR A 68 14.19 -1.93 17.63
N ARG A 69 13.60 -0.73 17.63
CA ARG A 69 14.30 0.53 17.31
C ARG A 69 15.30 0.91 18.40
N VAL A 70 15.00 0.60 19.67
CA VAL A 70 15.92 0.75 20.80
C VAL A 70 17.11 -0.21 20.67
N ILE A 71 16.89 -1.47 20.31
CA ILE A 71 17.97 -2.44 20.06
C ILE A 71 18.86 -1.96 18.91
N LEU A 72 18.25 -1.54 17.79
CA LEU A 72 18.99 -1.01 16.64
C LEU A 72 19.80 0.24 17.02
N ALA A 73 19.19 1.21 17.70
CA ALA A 73 19.86 2.41 18.18
C ALA A 73 21.05 2.08 19.09
N GLY A 74 20.88 1.13 20.01
CA GLY A 74 21.97 0.64 20.87
C GLY A 74 23.12 0.08 20.06
N ILE A 75 22.86 -0.82 19.09
CA ILE A 75 23.89 -1.41 18.24
C ILE A 75 24.65 -0.34 17.43
N LEU A 76 23.92 0.60 16.82
CA LEU A 76 24.52 1.69 16.06
C LEU A 76 25.40 2.60 16.94
N ALA A 77 24.94 2.92 18.15
CA ALA A 77 25.70 3.71 19.11
C ALA A 77 26.96 2.96 19.61
N PHE A 78 26.84 1.68 19.97
CA PHE A 78 27.96 0.86 20.44
C PHE A 78 29.04 0.65 19.38
N THR A 79 28.65 0.53 18.11
CA THR A 79 29.57 0.34 16.99
C THR A 79 30.09 1.65 16.40
N ASN A 80 29.57 2.80 16.86
CA ASN A 80 29.84 4.12 16.31
C ASN A 80 29.62 4.15 14.78
N ALA A 81 28.49 3.60 14.32
CA ALA A 81 28.13 3.57 12.91
C ALA A 81 27.72 4.97 12.42
N VAL A 82 28.69 5.73 11.91
CA VAL A 82 28.48 7.12 11.46
C VAL A 82 27.89 7.21 10.05
N SER A 83 28.14 6.20 9.19
CA SER A 83 27.69 6.21 7.80
C SER A 83 26.44 5.34 7.58
N VAL A 84 25.61 5.71 6.62
CA VAL A 84 24.38 4.98 6.29
C VAL A 84 24.68 3.55 5.82
N GLU A 85 25.79 3.30 5.15
CA GLU A 85 26.22 1.97 4.73
C GLU A 85 26.47 1.04 5.92
N ASN A 86 27.21 1.54 6.92
CA ASN A 86 27.50 0.78 8.12
C ASN A 86 26.20 0.46 8.86
N SER A 87 25.28 1.41 8.92
CA SER A 87 23.97 1.20 9.53
C SER A 87 23.11 0.19 8.77
N ILE A 88 23.11 0.21 7.43
CA ILE A 88 22.44 -0.81 6.61
C ILE A 88 23.05 -2.20 6.87
N LEU A 89 24.38 -2.29 6.91
CA LEU A 89 25.07 -3.55 7.17
C LEU A 89 24.68 -4.12 8.54
N LEU A 90 24.71 -3.28 9.59
CA LEU A 90 24.34 -3.69 10.94
C LEU A 90 22.86 -4.09 11.05
N MET A 91 21.97 -3.36 10.37
CA MET A 91 20.56 -3.71 10.29
C MET A 91 20.36 -5.08 9.62
N LYS A 92 21.06 -5.37 8.51
CA LYS A 92 21.02 -6.69 7.86
C LYS A 92 21.52 -7.78 8.80
N ILE A 93 22.65 -7.58 9.48
CA ILE A 93 23.20 -8.56 10.43
C ILE A 93 22.21 -8.82 11.57
N LEU A 94 21.59 -7.76 12.11
CA LEU A 94 20.57 -7.88 13.15
C LEU A 94 19.36 -8.68 12.67
N THR A 95 18.83 -8.36 11.49
CA THR A 95 17.68 -9.06 10.91
C THR A 95 18.00 -10.53 10.66
N VAL A 96 19.15 -10.85 10.05
CA VAL A 96 19.58 -12.23 9.81
C VAL A 96 19.76 -12.99 11.14
N THR A 97 20.20 -12.30 12.19
CA THR A 97 20.28 -12.89 13.54
C THR A 97 18.89 -13.23 14.07
N PHE A 98 17.88 -12.41 13.82
CA PHE A 98 16.49 -12.71 14.17
C PHE A 98 15.94 -13.90 13.37
N ASP A 99 16.21 -13.96 12.06
CA ASP A 99 15.82 -15.11 11.24
C ASP A 99 16.42 -16.41 11.80
N TRP A 100 17.72 -16.38 12.11
CA TRP A 100 18.40 -17.52 12.72
C TRP A 100 17.79 -17.91 14.07
N LEU A 101 17.53 -16.94 14.96
CA LEU A 101 16.90 -17.18 16.26
C LEU A 101 15.52 -17.82 16.10
N LEU A 102 14.69 -17.33 15.17
CA LEU A 102 13.36 -17.87 14.93
C LEU A 102 13.43 -19.31 14.43
N VAL A 103 14.33 -19.62 13.50
CA VAL A 103 14.57 -21.00 13.00
C VAL A 103 15.02 -21.91 14.15
N MET A 104 15.91 -21.43 15.03
CA MET A 104 16.35 -22.18 16.21
C MET A 104 15.22 -22.43 17.20
N ILE A 105 14.32 -21.46 17.42
CA ILE A 105 13.15 -21.64 18.28
C ILE A 105 12.19 -22.69 17.69
N VAL A 106 11.97 -22.67 16.37
CA VAL A 106 11.18 -23.71 15.68
C VAL A 106 11.81 -25.09 15.86
N TYR A 107 13.13 -25.18 15.73
CA TYR A 107 13.87 -26.41 16.03
C TYR A 107 13.61 -26.88 17.48
N LEU A 108 13.71 -25.98 18.47
CA LEU A 108 13.52 -26.31 19.89
C LEU A 108 12.09 -26.76 20.19
N LEU A 109 11.09 -26.09 19.61
CA LEU A 109 9.69 -26.47 19.74
C LEU A 109 9.41 -27.85 19.13
N GLY A 110 9.86 -28.09 17.90
CA GLY A 110 9.74 -29.41 17.25
C GLY A 110 10.48 -30.51 18.01
N ARG A 111 11.68 -30.20 18.53
CA ARG A 111 12.45 -31.10 19.39
C ARG A 111 11.69 -31.49 20.65
N ARG A 112 11.10 -30.52 21.35
CA ARG A 112 10.29 -30.77 22.55
C ARG A 112 9.06 -31.62 22.21
N LEU A 113 8.43 -31.37 21.06
CA LEU A 113 7.21 -32.07 20.64
C LEU A 113 7.46 -33.57 20.38
N LEU A 114 8.33 -33.91 19.43
CA LEU A 114 8.49 -35.29 18.96
C LEU A 114 9.92 -35.85 18.96
N GLY A 115 10.91 -35.03 19.30
CA GLY A 115 12.34 -35.39 19.33
C GLY A 115 13.17 -34.64 18.29
N GLU A 116 14.49 -34.86 18.29
CA GLU A 116 15.46 -34.11 17.49
C GLU A 116 15.15 -34.12 15.98
N GLU A 117 14.68 -35.24 15.43
CA GLU A 117 14.33 -35.33 14.01
C GLU A 117 13.22 -34.35 13.63
N CYS A 118 12.20 -34.22 14.49
CA CYS A 118 11.08 -33.30 14.29
C CYS A 118 11.56 -31.85 14.27
N GLY A 119 12.49 -31.49 15.16
CA GLY A 119 13.09 -30.16 15.18
C GLY A 119 13.87 -29.85 13.91
N ILE A 120 14.71 -30.78 13.43
CA ILE A 120 15.50 -30.61 12.20
C ILE A 120 14.59 -30.44 10.99
N ILE A 121 13.57 -31.29 10.86
CA ILE A 121 12.63 -31.23 9.74
C ILE A 121 11.79 -29.95 9.81
N ALA A 122 11.24 -29.59 10.99
CA ALA A 122 10.43 -28.37 11.15
C ALA A 122 11.20 -27.11 10.74
N SER A 123 12.42 -26.95 11.28
CA SER A 123 13.27 -25.80 10.96
C SER A 123 13.66 -25.75 9.48
N SER A 124 13.88 -26.90 8.85
CA SER A 124 14.17 -26.97 7.40
C SER A 124 12.95 -26.64 6.55
N LEU A 125 11.75 -27.13 6.91
CA LEU A 125 10.50 -26.82 6.21
C LEU A 125 10.16 -25.34 6.29
N MET A 126 10.54 -24.65 7.36
CA MET A 126 10.35 -23.20 7.49
C MET A 126 11.08 -22.42 6.38
N LEU A 127 12.23 -22.90 5.90
CA LEU A 127 12.94 -22.31 4.75
C LEU A 127 12.19 -22.47 3.42
N LEU A 128 11.15 -23.30 3.37
CA LEU A 128 10.30 -23.50 2.19
C LEU A 128 8.99 -22.68 2.23
N CYS A 129 8.80 -21.84 3.25
CA CYS A 129 7.66 -20.96 3.42
C CYS A 129 7.97 -19.56 2.87
N PHE A 130 7.18 -19.09 1.90
CA PHE A 130 7.35 -17.73 1.33
C PHE A 130 7.19 -16.61 2.37
N PRO A 131 6.25 -16.70 3.36
CA PRO A 131 6.10 -15.67 4.40
C PRO A 131 7.39 -15.37 5.17
N PHE A 132 8.34 -16.33 5.27
CA PHE A 132 9.61 -16.09 5.95
C PHE A 132 10.52 -15.12 5.19
N TYR A 133 10.43 -15.10 3.86
CA TYR A 133 11.20 -14.21 2.99
C TYR A 133 10.49 -12.87 2.85
N GLU A 134 9.18 -12.89 2.60
CA GLU A 134 8.38 -11.68 2.41
C GLU A 134 8.49 -10.72 3.60
N ILE A 135 8.41 -11.22 4.84
CA ILE A 135 8.54 -10.40 6.04
C ILE A 135 9.88 -9.66 6.14
N ASN A 136 10.93 -10.26 5.58
CA ASN A 136 12.25 -9.66 5.49
C ASN A 136 12.32 -8.58 4.41
N PHE A 137 11.61 -8.79 3.31
CA PHE A 137 11.66 -7.91 2.14
C PHE A 137 10.91 -6.59 2.34
N TRP A 138 9.77 -6.58 3.03
CA TRP A 138 9.08 -5.32 3.29
C TRP A 138 9.62 -4.56 4.51
N GLY A 139 10.47 -5.18 5.33
CA GLY A 139 11.06 -4.55 6.53
C GLY A 139 10.31 -4.85 7.84
N GLY A 140 9.63 -5.99 7.91
CA GLY A 140 8.86 -6.47 9.07
C GLY A 140 9.70 -6.92 10.26
N TYR A 141 10.81 -6.26 10.53
CA TYR A 141 11.81 -6.66 11.52
C TYR A 141 11.27 -6.63 12.96
N SER A 142 10.37 -5.70 13.27
CA SER A 142 9.64 -5.67 14.54
C SER A 142 8.72 -6.89 14.70
N SER A 143 8.08 -7.34 13.61
CA SER A 143 7.24 -8.55 13.57
C SER A 143 8.07 -9.84 13.65
N LEU A 144 9.25 -9.88 13.05
CA LEU A 144 10.19 -11.01 13.24
C LEU A 144 10.61 -11.13 14.71
N LEU A 145 11.03 -10.02 15.31
CA LEU A 145 11.43 -9.99 16.72
C LEU A 145 10.27 -10.38 17.65
N SER A 146 9.05 -9.93 17.34
CA SER A 146 7.89 -10.28 18.13
C SER A 146 7.53 -11.76 18.04
N MET A 147 7.65 -12.38 16.85
CA MET A 147 7.48 -13.82 16.69
C MET A 147 8.48 -14.62 17.52
N ILE A 148 9.75 -14.20 17.56
CA ILE A 148 10.77 -14.82 18.44
C ILE A 148 10.26 -14.87 19.87
N TYR A 149 9.81 -13.74 20.45
CA TYR A 149 9.29 -13.73 21.81
C TYR A 149 7.99 -14.52 21.98
N LEU A 150 7.07 -14.49 21.01
CA LEU A 150 5.85 -15.29 21.05
C LEU A 150 6.18 -16.79 21.12
N PHE A 151 7.08 -17.27 20.26
CA PHE A 151 7.42 -18.70 20.23
C PHE A 151 8.34 -19.13 21.39
N LEU A 152 9.16 -18.23 21.93
CA LEU A 152 9.82 -18.44 23.22
C LEU A 152 8.79 -18.58 24.35
N LEU A 153 7.74 -17.75 24.35
CA LEU A 153 6.65 -17.87 25.32
C LEU A 153 5.97 -19.24 25.19
N LEU A 154 5.66 -19.70 23.97
CA LEU A 154 5.06 -21.02 23.77
C LEU A 154 6.00 -22.16 24.23
N LEU A 155 7.32 -21.98 24.12
CA LEU A 155 8.31 -22.95 24.56
C LEU A 155 8.41 -23.03 26.08
N TYR A 156 8.43 -21.90 26.80
CA TYR A 156 8.69 -21.85 28.24
C TYR A 156 7.44 -21.85 29.11
N LEU A 157 6.30 -21.36 28.63
CA LEU A 157 5.07 -21.30 29.43
C LEU A 157 4.64 -22.67 30.03
N PRO A 158 4.75 -23.81 29.31
CA PRO A 158 4.36 -25.12 29.83
C PRO A 158 5.53 -25.91 30.45
N SER A 159 6.69 -25.32 30.76
CA SER A 159 7.80 -26.05 31.39
C SER A 159 7.52 -26.42 32.86
N GLU A 160 7.71 -27.69 33.22
CA GLU A 160 7.60 -28.17 34.60
C GLU A 160 8.93 -27.91 35.36
N GLY A 161 9.06 -26.73 35.97
CA GLY A 161 10.22 -26.34 36.78
C GLY A 161 10.08 -24.91 37.28
N TRP A 162 9.79 -24.74 38.57
CA TRP A 162 9.45 -23.45 39.18
C TRP A 162 10.64 -22.77 39.89
N ASP A 163 11.84 -22.85 39.31
CA ASP A 163 12.95 -22.04 39.79
C ASP A 163 12.69 -20.55 39.51
N SER A 164 13.39 -19.66 40.20
CA SER A 164 13.24 -18.21 40.02
C SER A 164 13.61 -17.77 38.60
N TYR A 165 14.50 -18.51 37.93
CA TYR A 165 14.96 -18.23 36.57
C TYR A 165 13.83 -18.36 35.55
N HIS A 166 13.07 -19.45 35.58
CA HIS A 166 11.95 -19.68 34.65
C HIS A 166 10.85 -18.60 34.81
N LYS A 167 10.57 -18.15 36.03
CA LYS A 167 9.57 -17.11 36.29
C LYS A 167 10.00 -15.77 35.70
N ILE A 168 11.26 -15.39 35.91
CA ILE A 168 11.85 -14.18 35.33
C ILE A 168 11.81 -14.28 33.80
N LEU A 169 12.15 -15.44 33.23
CA LEU A 169 12.15 -15.63 31.78
C LEU A 169 10.74 -15.48 31.17
N VAL A 170 9.71 -16.08 31.77
CA VAL A 170 8.32 -15.92 31.29
C VAL A 170 7.88 -14.46 31.36
N PHE A 171 8.15 -13.78 32.48
CA PHE A 171 7.83 -12.37 32.65
C PHE A 171 8.56 -11.48 31.63
N LEU A 172 9.87 -11.64 31.48
CA LEU A 172 10.67 -10.85 30.54
C LEU A 172 10.26 -11.11 29.09
N THR A 173 9.92 -12.36 28.75
CA THR A 173 9.46 -12.73 27.41
C THR A 173 8.13 -12.05 27.09
N THR A 174 7.13 -12.12 27.98
CA THR A 174 5.84 -11.46 27.74
C THR A 174 5.93 -9.94 27.76
N PHE A 175 6.71 -9.38 28.70
CA PHE A 175 6.97 -7.94 28.76
C PHE A 175 7.62 -7.44 27.47
N SER A 176 8.69 -8.11 27.00
CA SER A 176 9.41 -7.73 25.79
C SER A 176 8.53 -7.87 24.55
N MET A 177 7.75 -8.96 24.44
CA MET A 177 6.82 -9.18 23.32
C MET A 177 5.85 -8.00 23.13
N VAL A 178 5.29 -7.46 24.22
CA VAL A 178 4.37 -6.31 24.13
C VAL A 178 5.06 -5.06 23.57
N LEU A 179 6.35 -4.90 23.87
CA LEU A 179 7.18 -3.80 23.39
C LEU A 179 7.77 -4.00 21.99
N THR A 180 7.47 -5.12 21.31
CA THR A 180 7.94 -5.36 19.93
C THR A 180 6.91 -5.01 18.87
N HIS A 181 5.68 -5.52 18.99
CA HIS A 181 4.68 -5.38 17.95
C HIS A 181 3.25 -5.54 18.46
N GLN A 182 2.35 -4.66 18.00
CA GLN A 182 0.95 -4.62 18.43
C GLN A 182 0.14 -5.86 17.99
N PHE A 183 0.34 -6.34 16.75
CA PHE A 183 -0.38 -7.54 16.27
C PHE A 183 -0.03 -8.80 17.06
N THR A 184 1.23 -8.92 17.48
CA THR A 184 1.66 -10.07 18.29
C THR A 184 1.11 -10.00 19.69
N THR A 185 1.05 -8.79 20.25
CA THR A 185 0.40 -8.55 21.55
C THR A 185 -1.07 -8.97 21.50
N PHE A 186 -1.80 -8.53 20.47
CA PHE A 186 -3.19 -8.92 20.24
C PHE A 186 -3.34 -10.45 20.14
N LEU A 187 -2.54 -11.09 19.30
CA LEU A 187 -2.58 -12.53 19.11
C LEU A 187 -2.27 -13.30 20.41
N ALA A 188 -1.25 -12.86 21.15
CA ALA A 188 -0.84 -13.48 22.40
C ALA A 188 -1.91 -13.35 23.48
N ILE A 189 -2.59 -12.20 23.60
CA ILE A 189 -3.70 -12.02 24.54
C ILE A 189 -4.79 -13.07 24.28
N ILE A 190 -5.15 -13.30 23.02
CA ILE A 190 -6.18 -14.28 22.64
C ILE A 190 -5.71 -15.71 22.90
N ILE A 191 -4.48 -16.05 22.51
CA ILE A 191 -3.89 -17.37 22.78
C ILE A 191 -3.86 -17.64 24.30
N LEU A 192 -3.38 -16.69 25.10
CA LEU A 192 -3.28 -16.82 26.54
C LEU A 192 -4.66 -16.90 27.21
N ALA A 193 -5.66 -16.15 26.73
CA ALA A 193 -7.03 -16.20 27.24
C ALA A 193 -7.67 -17.58 26.98
N LEU A 194 -7.58 -18.09 25.75
CA LEU A 194 -8.08 -19.44 25.43
C LEU A 194 -7.33 -20.52 26.21
N TYR A 195 -6.01 -20.39 26.33
CA TYR A 195 -5.20 -21.32 27.12
C TYR A 195 -5.55 -21.27 28.60
N LEU A 196 -5.88 -20.09 29.15
CA LEU A 196 -6.34 -19.91 30.53
C LEU A 196 -7.63 -20.68 30.79
N ILE A 197 -8.60 -20.57 29.89
CA ILE A 197 -9.88 -21.29 30.00
C ILE A 197 -9.65 -22.79 30.06
N ILE A 198 -8.81 -23.35 29.17
CA ILE A 198 -8.46 -24.77 29.19
C ILE A 198 -7.70 -25.14 30.47
N ALA A 199 -6.77 -24.29 30.92
CA ALA A 199 -5.96 -24.53 32.11
C ALA A 199 -6.74 -24.52 33.41
N PHE A 200 -7.82 -23.73 33.50
CA PHE A 200 -8.72 -23.75 34.66
C PHE A 200 -9.45 -25.08 34.81
N VAL A 201 -9.80 -25.73 33.70
CA VAL A 201 -10.56 -26.98 33.68
C VAL A 201 -9.65 -28.22 33.77
N ALA A 202 -8.50 -28.21 33.08
CA ALA A 202 -7.76 -29.44 32.79
C ALA A 202 -6.35 -29.54 33.41
N PHE A 203 -5.76 -28.47 33.95
CA PHE A 203 -4.31 -28.45 34.26
C PHE A 203 -3.93 -28.12 35.71
N LYS A 204 -2.68 -28.49 36.05
CA LYS A 204 -2.04 -28.37 37.38
C LYS A 204 -1.94 -26.90 37.84
N ALA A 205 -1.92 -26.68 39.17
CA ALA A 205 -1.82 -25.36 39.79
C ALA A 205 -0.54 -24.57 39.43
N SER A 206 0.57 -25.24 39.13
CA SER A 206 1.83 -24.62 38.71
C SER A 206 1.69 -23.85 37.39
N LEU A 207 0.93 -24.40 36.44
CA LEU A 207 0.70 -23.77 35.13
C LEU A 207 -0.13 -22.49 35.25
N ARG A 208 -1.12 -22.47 36.16
CA ARG A 208 -1.94 -21.27 36.43
C ARG A 208 -1.08 -20.12 36.93
N ARG A 209 -0.08 -20.39 37.77
CA ARG A 209 0.83 -19.35 38.27
C ARG A 209 1.74 -18.80 37.16
N SER A 210 2.23 -19.63 36.24
CA SER A 210 3.06 -19.18 35.11
C SER A 210 2.26 -18.29 34.18
N LEU A 211 0.98 -18.61 34.01
CA LEU A 211 0.05 -17.84 33.22
C LEU A 211 -0.30 -16.49 33.87
N MET A 212 -0.46 -16.44 35.20
CA MET A 212 -0.62 -15.16 35.91
C MET A 212 0.62 -14.27 35.78
N LEU A 213 1.83 -14.83 35.79
CA LEU A 213 3.07 -14.07 35.53
C LEU A 213 3.13 -13.56 34.09
N ALA A 214 2.73 -14.38 33.12
CA ALA A 214 2.62 -13.98 31.72
C ALA A 214 1.67 -12.79 31.57
N ILE A 215 0.46 -12.89 32.15
CA ILE A 215 -0.55 -11.82 32.18
C ILE A 215 0.01 -10.56 32.86
N PHE A 216 0.70 -10.71 34.00
CA PHE A 216 1.31 -9.58 34.70
C PHE A 216 2.36 -8.85 33.84
N GLY A 217 3.23 -9.59 33.13
CA GLY A 217 4.19 -9.01 32.19
C GLY A 217 3.50 -8.27 31.05
N VAL A 218 2.43 -8.84 30.47
CA VAL A 218 1.62 -8.16 29.44
C VAL A 218 0.99 -6.89 30.00
N SER A 219 0.33 -6.96 31.16
CA SER A 219 -0.38 -5.83 31.77
C SER A 219 0.54 -4.68 32.12
N ILE A 220 1.74 -4.96 32.68
CA ILE A 220 2.71 -3.90 33.00
C ILE A 220 3.21 -3.25 31.71
N ALA A 221 3.65 -4.04 30.72
CA ALA A 221 4.13 -3.47 29.47
C ALA A 221 3.04 -2.65 28.76
N PHE A 222 1.79 -3.12 28.80
CA PHE A 222 0.65 -2.41 28.25
C PHE A 222 0.36 -1.09 28.99
N ALA A 223 0.39 -1.11 30.33
CA ALA A 223 0.18 0.07 31.15
C ALA A 223 1.29 1.11 30.97
N LEU A 224 2.54 0.68 30.77
CA LEU A 224 3.67 1.58 30.56
C LEU A 224 3.71 2.15 29.15
N TRP A 225 3.34 1.35 28.13
CA TRP A 225 3.49 1.74 26.74
C TRP A 225 2.20 2.26 26.11
N TYR A 226 1.10 1.50 26.17
CA TYR A 226 -0.12 1.79 25.41
C TYR A 226 -1.11 2.68 26.15
N LEU A 227 -1.23 2.53 27.47
CA LEU A 227 -2.20 3.28 28.26
C LEU A 227 -2.01 4.81 28.18
N PRO A 228 -0.78 5.38 28.26
CA PRO A 228 -0.59 6.83 28.15
C PRO A 228 -1.00 7.42 26.80
N ILE A 229 -1.04 6.59 25.76
CA ILE A 229 -1.40 6.97 24.38
C ILE A 229 -2.90 6.94 24.17
N ILE A 230 -3.52 5.85 24.62
CA ILE A 230 -4.91 5.55 24.30
C ILE A 230 -5.81 6.46 25.15
N LEU A 231 -5.40 6.79 26.37
CA LEU A 231 -6.23 7.55 27.31
C LEU A 231 -6.66 8.93 26.76
N PRO A 232 -5.77 9.75 26.17
CA PRO A 232 -6.14 11.07 25.66
C PRO A 232 -6.98 11.05 24.37
N TYR A 233 -6.97 9.93 23.64
CA TYR A 233 -7.61 9.79 22.32
C TYR A 233 -8.63 8.65 22.29
N PHE A 234 -9.16 8.25 23.45
CA PHE A 234 -9.97 7.05 23.58
C PHE A 234 -11.25 7.10 22.73
N ASP A 235 -11.85 8.28 22.64
CA ASP A 235 -12.99 8.60 21.79
C ASP A 235 -12.67 8.43 20.30
N ILE A 236 -11.52 8.95 19.84
CA ILE A 236 -11.05 8.82 18.45
C ILE A 236 -10.70 7.36 18.13
N VAL A 237 -10.03 6.64 19.04
CA VAL A 237 -9.69 5.22 18.85
C VAL A 237 -10.96 4.37 18.74
N ILE A 238 -11.97 4.61 19.59
CA ILE A 238 -13.26 3.92 19.49
C ILE A 238 -13.92 4.25 18.15
N ASN A 239 -13.95 5.53 17.76
CA ASN A 239 -14.57 5.95 16.50
C ASN A 239 -13.88 5.33 15.28
N HIS A 240 -12.55 5.26 15.30
CA HIS A 240 -11.76 4.72 14.21
C HIS A 240 -11.89 3.19 14.10
N VAL A 241 -11.70 2.47 15.22
CA VAL A 241 -11.71 1.01 15.26
C VAL A 241 -13.12 0.44 15.01
N PHE A 242 -14.15 1.02 15.64
CA PHE A 242 -15.50 0.44 15.61
C PHE A 242 -16.44 1.08 14.56
N PHE A 243 -16.23 2.32 14.12
CA PHE A 243 -17.20 3.04 13.29
C PHE A 243 -16.65 3.56 11.95
N SER A 244 -15.36 3.90 11.84
CA SER A 244 -14.74 4.44 10.60
C SER A 244 -14.14 3.37 9.68
N SER A 245 -13.98 2.14 10.18
CA SER A 245 -13.26 1.06 9.47
C SER A 245 -13.99 0.52 8.24
N ARG A 246 -15.26 0.85 7.99
CA ARG A 246 -16.03 0.43 6.78
C ARG A 246 -15.29 0.69 5.46
N GLN A 247 -14.37 1.65 5.44
CA GLN A 247 -13.62 2.06 4.26
C GLN A 247 -12.42 1.15 3.91
N TYR A 248 -11.84 0.45 4.88
CA TYR A 248 -10.75 -0.53 4.64
C TYR A 248 -11.29 -1.92 4.24
N LEU A 249 -12.59 -2.14 4.43
CA LEU A 249 -13.33 -3.38 4.25
C LEU A 249 -13.20 -3.97 2.83
N TYR A 250 -12.97 -3.12 1.83
CA TYR A 250 -12.78 -3.50 0.42
C TYR A 250 -11.32 -3.55 -0.05
N LEU A 251 -10.39 -3.07 0.78
CA LEU A 251 -8.97 -2.91 0.42
C LEU A 251 -8.05 -3.93 1.09
N VAL A 252 -8.50 -4.59 2.17
CA VAL A 252 -7.71 -5.64 2.82
C VAL A 252 -7.79 -6.93 2.00
N GLY A 253 -6.65 -7.33 1.43
CA GLY A 253 -6.55 -8.55 0.63
C GLY A 253 -7.02 -9.78 1.39
N ARG A 254 -8.06 -10.46 0.87
CA ARG A 254 -8.49 -11.76 1.40
C ARG A 254 -7.37 -12.79 1.24
N VAL A 255 -7.21 -13.66 2.24
CA VAL A 255 -6.33 -14.83 2.10
C VAL A 255 -7.12 -15.95 1.42
N ALA A 256 -7.03 -16.00 0.10
CA ALA A 256 -7.65 -17.04 -0.71
C ALA A 256 -6.85 -18.36 -0.60
N PRO A 257 -7.45 -19.51 -0.98
CA PRO A 257 -6.73 -20.78 -1.06
C PRO A 257 -5.43 -20.70 -1.87
N ASP A 258 -5.43 -19.93 -2.97
CA ASP A 258 -4.24 -19.71 -3.80
C ASP A 258 -3.12 -19.01 -3.02
N THR A 259 -3.45 -18.06 -2.14
CA THR A 259 -2.50 -17.40 -1.24
C THR A 259 -1.89 -18.41 -0.26
N PHE A 260 -2.68 -19.32 0.30
CA PHE A 260 -2.14 -20.37 1.17
C PHE A 260 -1.22 -21.35 0.44
N ILE A 261 -1.60 -21.77 -0.77
CA ILE A 261 -0.78 -22.63 -1.62
C ILE A 261 0.52 -21.91 -1.96
N LEU A 262 0.45 -20.62 -2.29
CA LEU A 262 1.62 -19.79 -2.54
C LEU A 262 2.51 -19.67 -1.30
N HIS A 263 1.93 -19.45 -0.12
CA HIS A 263 2.68 -19.22 1.11
C HIS A 263 3.31 -20.48 1.68
N PHE A 264 2.60 -21.61 1.63
CA PHE A 264 2.97 -22.85 2.33
C PHE A 264 3.13 -24.08 1.44
N GLY A 265 2.55 -24.10 0.24
CA GLY A 265 2.55 -25.28 -0.63
C GLY A 265 2.00 -26.51 0.11
N PHE A 266 2.77 -27.61 0.10
CA PHE A 266 2.39 -28.86 0.77
C PHE A 266 2.44 -28.78 2.31
N ILE A 267 3.11 -27.77 2.90
CA ILE A 267 3.33 -27.69 4.36
C ILE A 267 2.01 -27.52 5.11
N LEU A 268 1.14 -26.61 4.65
CA LEU A 268 -0.13 -26.37 5.33
C LEU A 268 -1.07 -27.59 5.26
N PRO A 269 -1.31 -28.22 4.09
CA PRO A 269 -2.05 -29.48 4.01
C PRO A 269 -1.48 -30.59 4.91
N LEU A 270 -0.16 -30.74 5.01
CA LEU A 270 0.46 -31.74 5.90
C LEU A 270 0.38 -31.38 7.39
N SER A 271 0.27 -30.09 7.74
CA SER A 271 0.13 -29.67 9.14
C SER A 271 -1.15 -30.21 9.76
N ILE A 272 -2.24 -30.31 9.00
CA ILE A 272 -3.55 -30.77 9.49
C ILE A 272 -3.51 -32.22 10.02
N PRO A 273 -3.10 -33.24 9.25
CA PRO A 273 -2.90 -34.59 9.78
C PRO A 273 -1.80 -34.62 10.85
N GLY A 274 -0.78 -33.78 10.73
CA GLY A 274 0.26 -33.62 11.75
C GLY A 274 -0.27 -33.24 13.14
N LEU A 275 -1.27 -32.36 13.21
CA LEU A 275 -1.95 -32.00 14.47
C LEU A 275 -2.51 -33.27 15.14
N PHE A 276 -3.28 -34.06 14.40
CA PHE A 276 -3.91 -35.29 14.92
C PHE A 276 -2.89 -36.35 15.32
N LEU A 277 -1.81 -36.51 14.54
CA LEU A 277 -0.73 -37.47 14.83
C LEU A 277 0.13 -37.06 16.03
N ALA A 278 0.28 -35.76 16.29
CA ALA A 278 1.04 -35.26 17.43
C ALA A 278 0.36 -35.58 18.77
N PHE A 279 -0.97 -35.58 18.82
CA PHE A 279 -1.73 -35.74 20.07
C PHE A 279 -1.43 -37.06 20.82
N PRO A 280 -1.51 -38.26 20.19
CA PRO A 280 -1.16 -39.52 20.86
C PRO A 280 0.27 -39.53 21.42
N ALA A 281 1.23 -39.01 20.65
CA ALA A 281 2.63 -38.95 21.07
C ALA A 281 2.83 -38.04 22.29
N CYS A 282 2.18 -36.88 22.32
CA CYS A 282 2.23 -35.96 23.45
C CYS A 282 1.52 -36.52 24.68
N LYS A 283 0.40 -37.23 24.47
CA LYS A 283 -0.34 -37.91 25.55
C LYS A 283 0.52 -38.98 26.24
N LEU A 284 1.24 -39.79 25.46
CA LEU A 284 2.17 -40.80 26.00
C LEU A 284 3.32 -40.17 26.81
N ARG A 285 3.81 -39.00 26.39
CA ARG A 285 4.87 -38.24 27.08
C ARG A 285 4.37 -37.34 28.22
N LYS A 286 3.06 -37.29 28.48
CA LYS A 286 2.40 -36.39 29.46
C LYS A 286 2.62 -34.89 29.17
N GLU A 287 2.90 -34.52 27.92
CA GLU A 287 3.10 -33.13 27.46
C GLU A 287 1.81 -32.56 26.82
N THR A 288 0.63 -32.91 27.34
CA THR A 288 -0.66 -32.52 26.76
C THR A 288 -0.95 -31.02 26.88
N SER A 289 -0.40 -30.36 27.90
CA SER A 289 -0.47 -28.89 28.05
C SER A 289 0.32 -28.18 26.96
N PHE A 290 1.54 -28.64 26.68
CA PHE A 290 2.37 -28.12 25.60
C PHE A 290 1.69 -28.30 24.24
N TYR A 291 1.14 -29.49 23.95
CA TYR A 291 0.36 -29.72 22.73
C TYR A 291 -0.83 -28.77 22.62
N ALA A 292 -1.63 -28.60 23.69
CA ALA A 292 -2.79 -27.71 23.69
C ALA A 292 -2.39 -26.26 23.40
N LEU A 293 -1.27 -25.79 23.95
CA LEU A 293 -0.74 -24.45 23.70
C LEU A 293 -0.33 -24.26 22.23
N LEU A 294 0.37 -25.23 21.63
CA LEU A 294 0.73 -25.18 20.21
C LEU A 294 -0.50 -25.28 19.30
N LEU A 295 -1.50 -26.07 19.68
CA LEU A 295 -2.76 -26.20 18.95
C LEU A 295 -3.50 -24.86 18.91
N ILE A 296 -3.66 -24.19 20.05
CA ILE A 296 -4.27 -22.85 20.12
C ILE A 296 -3.44 -21.85 19.31
N GLY A 297 -2.12 -21.88 19.48
CA GLY A 297 -1.20 -21.03 18.72
C GLY A 297 -1.31 -21.22 17.21
N PHE A 298 -1.72 -22.39 16.73
CA PHE A 298 -1.93 -22.69 15.30
C PHE A 298 -3.32 -22.25 14.84
N ILE A 299 -4.37 -22.60 15.60
CA ILE A 299 -5.76 -22.33 15.24
C ILE A 299 -6.05 -20.83 15.25
N VAL A 300 -5.54 -20.07 16.23
CA VAL A 300 -5.89 -18.65 16.37
C VAL A 300 -5.43 -17.82 15.15
N PRO A 301 -4.15 -17.86 14.72
CA PRO A 301 -3.74 -17.20 13.48
C PRO A 301 -4.51 -17.70 12.26
N LEU A 302 -4.74 -19.02 12.15
CA LEU A 302 -5.49 -19.58 11.03
C LEU A 302 -6.92 -19.03 10.95
N LEU A 303 -7.63 -18.93 12.08
CA LEU A 303 -8.96 -18.32 12.11
C LEU A 303 -8.92 -16.84 11.72
N PHE A 304 -7.89 -16.10 12.15
CA PHE A 304 -7.76 -14.70 11.80
C PHE A 304 -7.39 -14.44 10.34
N THR A 305 -6.69 -15.37 9.67
CA THR A 305 -6.54 -15.28 8.21
C THR A 305 -7.88 -15.37 7.46
N GLN A 306 -8.93 -15.90 8.10
CA GLN A 306 -10.26 -16.13 7.52
C GLN A 306 -11.35 -15.28 8.19
N SER A 307 -11.00 -14.35 9.07
CA SER A 307 -11.99 -13.61 9.86
C SER A 307 -12.85 -12.64 9.03
N TYR A 308 -12.48 -12.41 7.77
CA TYR A 308 -13.30 -11.67 6.79
C TYR A 308 -14.67 -12.32 6.57
N TYR A 309 -14.81 -13.64 6.71
CA TYR A 309 -16.11 -14.33 6.61
C TYR A 309 -17.10 -13.92 7.72
N VAL A 310 -16.59 -13.39 8.84
CA VAL A 310 -17.39 -12.93 9.99
C VAL A 310 -17.39 -11.39 10.07
N GLY A 311 -16.84 -10.71 9.07
CA GLY A 311 -16.82 -9.23 8.99
C GLY A 311 -15.79 -8.54 9.89
N PHE A 312 -14.85 -9.27 10.50
CA PHE A 312 -13.76 -8.63 11.25
C PHE A 312 -12.68 -8.12 10.31
N MET A 313 -12.37 -6.82 10.34
CA MET A 313 -11.34 -6.20 9.52
C MET A 313 -9.99 -6.23 10.21
N LEU A 314 -9.16 -7.16 9.79
CA LEU A 314 -7.79 -7.32 10.26
C LEU A 314 -6.91 -7.57 9.02
N PRO A 315 -5.61 -7.23 9.02
CA PRO A 315 -4.71 -7.58 7.92
C PRO A 315 -4.51 -9.10 7.86
N TYR A 316 -5.39 -9.75 7.10
CA TYR A 316 -5.58 -11.20 7.07
C TYR A 316 -4.30 -11.93 6.64
N ASP A 317 -3.62 -11.39 5.64
CA ASP A 317 -2.35 -11.84 5.08
C ASP A 317 -1.25 -11.89 6.14
N ARG A 318 -1.17 -10.89 7.03
CA ARG A 318 -0.15 -10.82 8.07
C ARG A 318 -0.25 -11.93 9.10
N PHE A 319 -1.42 -12.56 9.29
CA PHE A 319 -1.54 -13.72 10.17
C PHE A 319 -0.85 -14.97 9.61
N THR A 320 -0.57 -15.02 8.31
CA THR A 320 0.19 -16.13 7.72
C THR A 320 1.63 -16.19 8.25
N TYR A 321 2.24 -15.05 8.60
CA TYR A 321 3.56 -15.02 9.26
C TYR A 321 3.54 -15.77 10.60
N TYR A 322 2.50 -15.55 11.41
CA TYR A 322 2.36 -16.18 12.73
C TYR A 322 1.92 -17.64 12.64
N LEU A 323 1.20 -18.03 11.59
CA LEU A 323 0.83 -19.42 11.32
C LEU A 323 2.05 -20.29 10.95
N MET A 324 3.01 -19.70 10.23
CA MET A 324 4.12 -20.40 9.60
C MET A 324 4.94 -21.29 10.54
N PRO A 325 5.46 -20.83 11.70
CA PRO A 325 6.27 -21.67 12.58
C PRO A 325 5.54 -22.95 13.02
N LEU A 326 4.27 -22.86 13.41
CA LEU A 326 3.51 -24.01 13.87
C LEU A 326 3.06 -24.91 12.73
N ALA A 327 2.74 -24.36 11.56
CA ALA A 327 2.46 -25.16 10.37
C ALA A 327 3.65 -26.08 10.01
N THR A 328 4.88 -25.55 10.07
CA THR A 328 6.09 -26.34 9.81
C THR A 328 6.35 -27.42 10.86
N ILE A 329 6.09 -27.11 12.15
CA ILE A 329 6.22 -28.08 13.24
C ILE A 329 5.23 -29.23 13.06
N PHE A 330 3.95 -28.94 12.81
CA PHE A 330 2.96 -30.01 12.62
C PHE A 330 3.18 -30.78 11.32
N ALA A 331 3.58 -30.13 10.23
CA ALA A 331 3.97 -30.84 9.00
C ALA A 331 5.16 -31.79 9.23
N SER A 332 6.15 -31.39 10.04
CA SER A 332 7.28 -32.26 10.37
C SER A 332 6.88 -33.52 11.13
N VAL A 333 5.79 -33.47 11.91
CA VAL A 333 5.25 -34.64 12.61
C VAL A 333 4.86 -35.71 11.59
N VAL A 334 4.20 -35.34 10.50
CA VAL A 334 3.85 -36.29 9.43
C VAL A 334 5.09 -36.96 8.87
N PHE A 335 6.11 -36.18 8.49
CA PHE A 335 7.36 -36.74 7.97
C PHE A 335 8.06 -37.67 8.97
N CYS A 336 8.14 -37.28 10.24
CA CYS A 336 8.68 -38.14 11.29
C CYS A 336 7.91 -39.45 11.41
N PHE A 337 6.58 -39.40 11.39
CA PHE A 337 5.75 -40.60 11.45
C PHE A 337 5.89 -41.45 10.20
N SER A 338 5.91 -40.87 9.00
CA SER A 338 6.09 -41.60 7.73
C SER A 338 7.45 -42.30 7.67
N VAL A 339 8.52 -41.62 8.07
CA VAL A 339 9.87 -42.21 8.15
C VAL A 339 9.92 -43.30 9.21
N ARG A 340 9.36 -43.06 10.39
CA ARG A 340 9.28 -44.07 11.45
C ARG A 340 8.47 -45.29 11.01
N LEU A 341 7.33 -45.11 10.34
CA LEU A 341 6.52 -46.20 9.78
C LEU A 341 7.28 -47.01 8.73
N ALA A 342 8.08 -46.35 7.88
CA ALA A 342 8.94 -47.04 6.92
C ALA A 342 10.07 -47.85 7.60
N LEU A 343 10.46 -47.48 8.83
CA LEU A 343 11.55 -48.11 9.59
C LEU A 343 11.07 -49.10 10.69
N LEU A 344 9.86 -48.94 11.23
CA LEU A 344 9.34 -49.61 12.44
C LEU A 344 8.75 -51.01 12.24
N GLU A 345 8.97 -51.71 11.12
CA GLU A 345 8.74 -53.17 11.06
C GLU A 345 9.84 -53.98 11.81
N SER A 346 10.17 -53.54 13.03
CA SER A 346 10.81 -54.21 14.18
C SER A 346 12.34 -54.48 14.23
N ASP A 347 12.79 -54.61 15.48
CA ASP A 347 14.12 -54.75 16.09
C ASP A 347 15.02 -55.91 15.62
N VAL A 348 14.92 -56.35 14.35
CA VAL A 348 15.75 -57.44 13.82
C VAL A 348 16.59 -56.97 12.64
N ILE A 349 17.90 -57.07 12.82
CA ILE A 349 19.03 -56.53 12.03
C ILE A 349 19.05 -56.90 10.52
N ARG A 350 18.14 -57.73 10.00
CA ARG A 350 18.07 -58.00 8.55
C ARG A 350 17.16 -56.99 7.88
N ILE A 351 17.70 -56.00 7.17
CA ILE A 351 16.95 -55.10 6.28
C ILE A 351 16.59 -55.87 5.00
N SER A 352 15.31 -55.93 4.63
CA SER A 352 14.85 -56.56 3.36
C SER A 352 14.79 -55.54 2.22
N LEU A 353 15.00 -55.98 0.98
CA LEU A 353 14.98 -55.12 -0.22
C LEU A 353 13.67 -54.30 -0.34
N GLY A 354 12.52 -54.91 -0.02
CA GLY A 354 11.22 -54.21 -0.04
C GLY A 354 11.11 -53.07 0.98
N ARG A 355 11.83 -53.13 2.11
CA ARG A 355 11.87 -52.05 3.10
C ARG A 355 12.77 -50.90 2.67
N LEU A 356 13.94 -51.22 2.12
CA LEU A 356 14.79 -50.22 1.47
C LEU A 356 14.02 -49.49 0.37
N LEU A 357 13.20 -50.21 -0.40
CA LEU A 357 12.36 -49.63 -1.44
C LEU A 357 11.28 -48.70 -0.88
N LYS A 358 10.54 -49.11 0.17
CA LYS A 358 9.53 -48.25 0.84
C LYS A 358 10.16 -46.99 1.44
N PHE A 359 11.28 -47.14 2.16
CA PHE A 359 12.01 -46.01 2.71
C PHE A 359 12.53 -45.08 1.61
N ALA A 360 13.15 -45.63 0.56
CA ALA A 360 13.61 -44.87 -0.59
C ALA A 360 12.46 -44.13 -1.29
N LEU A 361 11.27 -44.75 -1.41
CA LEU A 361 10.09 -44.12 -1.97
C LEU A 361 9.57 -42.95 -1.12
N VAL A 362 9.54 -43.11 0.22
CA VAL A 362 9.15 -42.03 1.13
C VAL A 362 10.14 -40.88 1.04
N ILE A 363 11.45 -41.16 1.08
CA ILE A 363 12.48 -40.12 0.92
C ILE A 363 12.38 -39.46 -0.46
N LEU A 364 12.18 -40.23 -1.53
CA LEU A 364 11.98 -39.70 -2.87
C LEU A 364 10.77 -38.77 -2.92
N LEU A 365 9.63 -39.15 -2.32
CA LEU A 365 8.45 -38.30 -2.24
C LEU A 365 8.73 -37.00 -1.49
N ILE A 366 9.43 -37.06 -0.35
CA ILE A 366 9.84 -35.88 0.41
C ILE A 366 10.71 -34.96 -0.46
N VAL A 367 11.69 -35.52 -1.16
CA VAL A 367 12.59 -34.78 -2.05
C VAL A 367 11.81 -34.17 -3.21
N LEU A 368 10.87 -34.89 -3.83
CA LEU A 368 10.04 -34.37 -4.92
C LEU A 368 9.14 -33.22 -4.44
N LEU A 369 8.51 -33.35 -3.28
CA LEU A 369 7.71 -32.29 -2.66
C LEU A 369 8.55 -31.05 -2.36
N ALA A 370 9.75 -31.24 -1.77
CA ALA A 370 10.67 -30.15 -1.48
C ALA A 370 11.19 -29.46 -2.75
N THR A 371 11.53 -30.24 -3.78
CA THR A 371 12.06 -29.72 -5.05
C THR A 371 11.00 -28.94 -5.83
N SER A 372 9.78 -29.46 -5.92
CA SER A 372 8.67 -28.75 -6.57
C SER A 372 8.34 -27.45 -5.85
N ARG A 373 8.36 -27.47 -4.52
CA ARG A 373 8.16 -26.27 -3.71
C ARG A 373 9.27 -25.25 -3.87
N PHE A 374 10.53 -25.70 -3.94
CA PHE A 374 11.68 -24.82 -4.07
C PHE A 374 11.60 -23.97 -5.34
N LEU A 375 11.22 -24.56 -6.48
CA LEU A 375 11.08 -23.82 -7.74
C LEU A 375 10.01 -22.71 -7.65
N ALA A 376 8.80 -23.07 -7.18
CA ALA A 376 7.72 -22.10 -7.01
C ALA A 376 8.07 -20.99 -6.00
N LEU A 377 8.82 -21.34 -4.96
CA LEU A 377 9.29 -20.38 -3.96
C LEU A 377 10.34 -19.43 -4.54
N THR A 378 11.31 -19.91 -5.33
CA THR A 378 12.36 -19.06 -5.91
C THR A 378 11.78 -18.04 -6.87
N ASP A 379 10.80 -18.43 -7.69
CA ASP A 379 10.13 -17.51 -8.62
C ASP A 379 9.40 -16.40 -7.84
N LYS A 380 8.68 -16.78 -6.77
CA LYS A 380 7.97 -15.80 -5.95
C LYS A 380 8.91 -14.89 -5.15
N ILE A 381 10.04 -15.41 -4.68
CA ILE A 381 11.10 -14.59 -4.07
C ILE A 381 11.61 -13.57 -5.07
N ALA A 382 11.87 -13.94 -6.32
CA ALA A 382 12.34 -13.01 -7.35
C ALA A 382 11.32 -11.91 -7.65
N GLU A 383 10.03 -12.25 -7.77
CA GLU A 383 8.94 -11.29 -7.93
C GLU A 383 8.88 -10.32 -6.74
N ALA A 384 8.94 -10.84 -5.52
CA ALA A 384 8.88 -10.04 -4.30
C ALA A 384 10.11 -9.11 -4.15
N VAL A 385 11.30 -9.57 -4.53
CA VAL A 385 12.51 -8.73 -4.57
C VAL A 385 12.30 -7.54 -5.50
N GLY A 386 11.71 -7.75 -6.68
CA GLY A 386 11.38 -6.67 -7.60
C GLY A 386 10.39 -5.67 -6.99
N TYR A 387 9.30 -6.18 -6.41
CA TYR A 387 8.24 -5.39 -5.79
C TYR A 387 8.75 -4.55 -4.60
N TYR A 388 9.54 -5.15 -3.71
CA TYR A 388 10.08 -4.46 -2.52
C TYR A 388 11.39 -3.71 -2.77
N SER A 389 11.87 -3.59 -4.02
CA SER A 389 13.10 -2.86 -4.32
C SER A 389 12.87 -1.35 -4.36
N TYR A 390 12.49 -0.75 -3.23
CA TYR A 390 12.27 0.69 -3.07
C TYR A 390 13.53 1.53 -3.26
N MET A 391 14.72 0.97 -3.12
CA MET A 391 15.97 1.68 -3.42
C MET A 391 16.98 0.69 -3.98
N ASP A 392 17.87 1.15 -4.85
CA ASP A 392 18.96 0.32 -5.37
C ASP A 392 20.30 1.07 -5.30
N SER A 393 21.36 0.40 -5.75
CA SER A 393 22.70 0.99 -5.80
C SER A 393 22.78 2.31 -6.58
N SER A 394 22.01 2.47 -7.67
CA SER A 394 21.95 3.70 -8.46
C SER A 394 21.27 4.83 -7.69
N GLY A 395 20.18 4.52 -6.99
CA GLY A 395 19.46 5.48 -6.13
C GLY A 395 20.34 5.92 -4.95
N TYR A 396 21.15 5.01 -4.42
CA TYR A 396 22.11 5.32 -3.37
C TYR A 396 23.23 6.26 -3.81
N GLN A 397 23.83 6.02 -4.98
CA GLN A 397 24.81 6.95 -5.53
C GLN A 397 24.18 8.32 -5.84
N ALA A 398 22.94 8.34 -6.33
CA ALA A 398 22.20 9.57 -6.58
C ALA A 398 21.95 10.36 -5.29
N GLY A 399 21.56 9.69 -4.19
CA GLY A 399 21.38 10.31 -2.87
C GLY A 399 22.68 10.87 -2.31
N LYS A 400 23.80 10.13 -2.43
CA LYS A 400 25.14 10.61 -2.04
C LYS A 400 25.59 11.82 -2.85
N TRP A 401 25.37 11.77 -4.16
CA TRP A 401 25.67 12.88 -5.06
C TRP A 401 24.88 14.13 -4.64
N LEU A 402 23.59 13.98 -4.30
CA LEU A 402 22.75 15.09 -3.86
C LEU A 402 23.25 15.66 -2.53
N SER A 403 23.60 14.81 -1.57
CA SER A 403 24.14 15.22 -0.27
C SER A 403 25.45 16.00 -0.40
N SER A 404 26.35 15.56 -1.28
CA SER A 404 27.65 16.21 -1.50
C SER A 404 27.55 17.49 -2.33
N SER A 405 26.69 17.51 -3.35
CA SER A 405 26.54 18.66 -4.25
C SER A 405 25.70 19.79 -3.64
N TYR A 406 24.78 19.44 -2.74
CA TYR A 406 23.86 20.37 -2.07
C TYR A 406 23.82 20.02 -0.58
N PRO A 407 24.79 20.46 0.24
CA PRO A 407 24.92 20.02 1.63
C PRO A 407 23.85 20.60 2.56
N GLU A 408 23.17 21.68 2.17
CA GLU A 408 22.16 22.32 3.00
C GLU A 408 20.94 21.43 3.25
N LYS A 409 20.36 21.49 4.44
CA LYS A 409 19.10 20.78 4.72
C LYS A 409 17.97 21.39 3.91
N SER A 410 17.23 20.54 3.20
CA SER A 410 16.03 20.92 2.47
C SER A 410 15.06 19.75 2.41
N ALA A 411 13.79 20.03 2.08
CA ALA A 411 12.86 18.97 1.75
C ALA A 411 13.04 18.52 0.30
N ILE A 412 12.70 17.26 0.06
CA ILE A 412 12.63 16.64 -1.25
C ILE A 412 11.33 15.89 -1.40
N VAL A 413 10.84 15.78 -2.63
CA VAL A 413 9.71 14.91 -2.95
C VAL A 413 10.22 13.80 -3.85
N THR A 414 9.84 12.55 -3.58
CA THR A 414 10.24 11.39 -4.36
C THR A 414 9.02 10.64 -4.86
N THR A 415 9.13 10.06 -6.05
CA THR A 415 8.24 8.97 -6.49
C THR A 415 8.28 7.79 -5.50
N GLU A 416 7.35 6.84 -5.62
CA GLU A 416 7.26 5.66 -4.74
C GLU A 416 8.62 4.96 -4.59
N LYS A 417 9.34 4.81 -5.70
CA LYS A 417 10.76 4.43 -5.75
C LYS A 417 11.57 5.66 -6.21
N PRO A 418 12.51 6.23 -5.43
CA PRO A 418 13.29 5.59 -4.37
C PRO A 418 12.75 5.70 -2.93
N GLY A 419 11.65 6.43 -2.74
CA GLY A 419 10.98 6.55 -1.45
C GLY A 419 11.76 7.20 -0.29
N ILE A 420 11.35 6.89 0.95
CA ILE A 420 11.86 7.51 2.19
C ILE A 420 13.36 7.26 2.35
N PHE A 421 13.84 6.10 1.91
CA PHE A 421 15.24 5.72 2.03
C PHE A 421 16.18 6.73 1.35
N PHE A 422 15.75 7.34 0.25
CA PHE A 422 16.53 8.37 -0.43
C PHE A 422 16.79 9.60 0.45
N GLY A 423 15.84 9.99 1.29
CA GLY A 423 15.99 11.11 2.23
C GLY A 423 17.09 10.87 3.28
N LEU A 424 17.21 9.63 3.78
CA LEU A 424 18.27 9.26 4.72
C LEU A 424 19.66 9.37 4.10
N VAL A 425 19.82 8.88 2.86
CA VAL A 425 21.12 8.90 2.17
C VAL A 425 21.49 10.33 1.73
N SER A 426 20.51 11.10 1.28
CA SER A 426 20.72 12.49 0.84
C SER A 426 20.77 13.51 1.98
N ASN A 427 20.49 13.08 3.22
CA ASN A 427 20.33 13.95 4.40
C ASN A 427 19.32 15.09 4.15
N LYS A 428 18.21 14.75 3.48
CA LYS A 428 17.09 15.63 3.16
C LYS A 428 15.83 15.14 3.86
N TYR A 429 14.82 16.00 3.96
CA TYR A 429 13.52 15.61 4.48
C TYR A 429 12.63 15.07 3.34
N PRO A 430 12.35 13.76 3.25
CA PRO A 430 11.63 13.21 2.11
C PRO A 430 10.11 13.22 2.32
N PHE A 431 9.39 13.64 1.28
CA PHE A 431 7.98 13.29 1.08
C PHE A 431 7.90 12.28 -0.06
N MET A 432 7.26 11.15 0.18
CA MET A 432 7.17 10.07 -0.81
C MET A 432 5.75 10.00 -1.38
N GLU A 433 5.63 9.72 -2.67
CA GLU A 433 4.37 9.27 -3.26
C GLU A 433 4.06 7.85 -2.80
N THR A 434 2.90 7.67 -2.21
CA THR A 434 2.43 6.38 -1.68
C THR A 434 1.35 5.82 -2.61
N ASN A 435 1.10 4.50 -2.54
CA ASN A 435 0.10 3.85 -3.38
C ASN A 435 -1.27 4.55 -3.21
N PRO A 436 -1.80 5.23 -4.24
CA PRO A 436 -3.02 6.05 -4.11
C PRO A 436 -4.26 5.26 -3.72
N ILE A 437 -4.22 3.92 -3.88
CA ILE A 437 -5.29 3.00 -3.46
C ILE A 437 -5.29 2.77 -1.93
N ILE A 438 -4.11 2.77 -1.30
CA ILE A 438 -3.93 2.38 0.12
C ILE A 438 -3.66 3.60 1.00
N GLU A 439 -2.80 4.50 0.54
CA GLU A 439 -2.40 5.71 1.26
C GLU A 439 -2.04 6.77 0.22
N ARG A 440 -2.71 7.91 0.20
CA ARG A 440 -2.46 8.99 -0.77
C ARG A 440 -1.60 10.08 -0.13
N SER A 441 -0.38 10.28 -0.62
CA SER A 441 0.45 11.43 -0.26
C SER A 441 0.10 12.62 -1.15
N VAL A 442 -0.93 13.38 -0.75
CA VAL A 442 -1.45 14.54 -1.49
C VAL A 442 -0.34 15.52 -1.85
N LEU A 443 0.54 15.83 -0.90
CA LEU A 443 1.69 16.72 -1.11
C LEU A 443 2.61 16.18 -2.20
N ALA A 444 3.01 14.91 -2.11
CA ALA A 444 3.95 14.34 -3.06
C ALA A 444 3.36 14.30 -4.47
N GLU A 445 2.13 13.82 -4.60
CA GLU A 445 1.41 13.77 -5.88
C GLU A 445 1.23 15.18 -6.48
N THR A 446 0.83 16.15 -5.64
CA THR A 446 0.63 17.54 -6.08
C THR A 446 1.95 18.16 -6.58
N VAL A 447 3.05 17.90 -5.89
CA VAL A 447 4.34 18.50 -6.21
C VAL A 447 5.06 17.79 -7.36
N LEU A 448 5.04 16.45 -7.42
CA LEU A 448 5.68 15.67 -8.50
C LEU A 448 5.02 15.94 -9.86
N ASN A 449 3.69 16.08 -9.85
CA ASN A 449 2.91 16.30 -11.07
C ASN A 449 2.63 17.78 -11.36
N LEU A 450 3.17 18.72 -10.56
CA LEU A 450 2.96 20.17 -10.69
C LEU A 450 1.46 20.52 -10.81
N LEU A 451 0.68 19.97 -9.89
CA LEU A 451 -0.77 19.95 -9.92
C LEU A 451 -1.37 21.03 -8.99
N TYR A 452 -2.58 21.45 -9.31
CA TYR A 452 -3.45 22.31 -8.51
C TYR A 452 -4.77 21.58 -8.26
N GLU A 453 -5.23 21.59 -7.03
CA GLU A 453 -6.41 20.84 -6.60
C GLU A 453 -7.45 21.76 -5.97
N LEU A 454 -8.70 21.64 -6.44
CA LEU A 454 -9.87 22.13 -5.73
C LEU A 454 -10.70 20.91 -5.32
N GLU A 455 -10.89 20.68 -4.03
CA GLU A 455 -11.55 19.49 -3.48
C GLU A 455 -12.76 19.87 -2.64
N ASN A 456 -13.85 19.13 -2.81
CA ASN A 456 -14.95 19.06 -1.86
C ASN A 456 -15.13 17.57 -1.46
N PRO A 457 -16.02 17.25 -0.50
CA PRO A 457 -16.19 15.87 -0.04
C PRO A 457 -16.61 14.85 -1.10
N PHE A 458 -17.11 15.28 -2.27
CA PHE A 458 -17.66 14.40 -3.31
C PHE A 458 -16.83 14.34 -4.59
N THR A 459 -16.11 15.42 -4.88
CA THR A 459 -15.46 15.68 -6.15
C THR A 459 -14.12 16.39 -5.91
N LEU A 460 -13.12 15.99 -6.68
CA LEU A 460 -11.81 16.62 -6.74
C LEU A 460 -11.55 17.07 -8.17
N PHE A 461 -11.33 18.36 -8.36
CA PHE A 461 -10.88 18.92 -9.62
C PHE A 461 -9.36 19.12 -9.60
N ARG A 462 -8.71 18.68 -10.68
CA ARG A 462 -7.24 18.68 -10.83
C ARG A 462 -6.82 19.38 -12.12
N GLY A 463 -6.03 20.46 -11.99
CA GLY A 463 -5.37 21.12 -13.12
C GLY A 463 -3.85 20.93 -13.07
N TYR A 464 -3.23 20.52 -14.18
CA TYR A 464 -1.78 20.24 -14.26
C TYR A 464 -1.06 21.36 -14.98
N GLU A 465 -0.07 22.02 -14.35
CA GLU A 465 0.63 23.16 -14.95
C GLU A 465 1.31 22.79 -16.28
N VAL A 466 1.92 21.60 -16.33
CA VAL A 466 2.56 21.05 -17.53
C VAL A 466 1.58 20.07 -18.20
N PRO A 467 1.27 20.24 -19.49
CA PRO A 467 0.26 19.42 -20.13
C PRO A 467 0.69 17.94 -20.16
N LEU A 468 -0.16 17.07 -19.62
CA LEU A 468 -0.01 15.63 -19.77
C LEU A 468 -0.48 15.26 -21.19
N PRO A 469 0.15 14.27 -21.85
CA PRO A 469 -0.03 14.04 -23.28
C PRO A 469 -1.47 13.73 -23.72
N TYR A 470 -2.39 13.43 -22.79
CA TYR A 470 -3.78 13.08 -23.13
C TYR A 470 -4.87 13.66 -22.21
N GLU A 471 -4.55 14.29 -21.09
CA GLU A 471 -5.57 14.59 -20.05
C GLU A 471 -5.27 15.89 -19.31
N LEU A 472 -6.12 16.91 -19.46
CA LEU A 472 -6.10 18.13 -18.64
C LEU A 472 -7.40 18.25 -17.83
N ASP A 473 -7.37 19.07 -16.78
CA ASP A 473 -8.57 19.56 -16.10
C ASP A 473 -9.54 18.44 -15.73
N GLN A 474 -9.08 17.59 -14.80
CA GLN A 474 -9.70 16.32 -14.47
C GLN A 474 -10.72 16.46 -13.33
N PHE A 475 -11.89 15.88 -13.54
CA PHE A 475 -12.85 15.61 -12.49
C PHE A 475 -12.62 14.21 -11.94
N ASN A 476 -12.45 14.13 -10.64
CA ASN A 476 -12.26 12.90 -9.91
C ASN A 476 -13.38 12.76 -8.87
N VAL A 477 -13.83 11.54 -8.64
CA VAL A 477 -14.82 11.23 -7.61
C VAL A 477 -14.25 10.22 -6.64
N LEU A 478 -14.74 10.26 -5.41
CA LEU A 478 -14.28 9.37 -4.36
C LEU A 478 -14.97 8.01 -4.52
N ILE A 479 -14.21 6.94 -4.74
CA ILE A 479 -14.71 5.56 -4.83
C ILE A 479 -13.86 4.72 -3.88
N HIS A 480 -14.48 4.10 -2.87
CA HIS A 480 -13.75 3.41 -1.80
C HIS A 480 -12.60 4.26 -1.20
N ASN A 481 -12.83 5.55 -0.95
CA ASN A 481 -11.82 6.53 -0.49
C ASN A 481 -10.64 6.82 -1.45
N VAL A 482 -10.71 6.34 -2.68
CA VAL A 482 -9.70 6.59 -3.71
C VAL A 482 -10.28 7.57 -4.71
N TRP A 483 -9.56 8.67 -4.96
CA TRP A 483 -9.93 9.60 -6.02
C TRP A 483 -9.68 8.93 -7.36
N LYS A 484 -10.76 8.63 -8.09
CA LYS A 484 -10.69 8.10 -9.45
C LYS A 484 -11.18 9.16 -10.42
N ARG A 485 -10.46 9.31 -11.52
CA ARG A 485 -10.85 10.20 -12.61
C ARG A 485 -12.12 9.66 -13.29
N VAL A 486 -13.02 10.58 -13.58
CA VAL A 486 -14.32 10.31 -14.21
C VAL A 486 -14.42 11.03 -15.55
N ALA A 487 -13.96 12.27 -15.61
CA ALA A 487 -13.97 13.08 -16.81
C ALA A 487 -12.75 13.99 -16.85
N PHE A 488 -12.36 14.42 -18.05
CA PHE A 488 -11.24 15.34 -18.25
C PHE A 488 -11.43 16.16 -19.53
N LEU A 489 -10.85 17.36 -19.56
CA LEU A 489 -10.79 18.16 -20.78
C LEU A 489 -9.71 17.57 -21.70
N TYR A 490 -10.08 17.31 -22.96
CA TYR A 490 -9.14 16.87 -23.98
C TYR A 490 -8.68 18.05 -24.84
N PRO A 491 -7.47 18.59 -24.61
CA PRO A 491 -7.03 19.84 -25.22
C PRO A 491 -6.76 19.72 -26.73
N GLU A 492 -6.42 18.53 -27.22
CA GLU A 492 -6.15 18.26 -28.63
C GLU A 492 -7.40 18.34 -29.52
N GLU A 493 -8.58 18.08 -28.95
CA GLU A 493 -9.88 18.23 -29.62
C GLU A 493 -10.61 19.52 -29.25
N SER A 494 -10.13 20.25 -28.24
CA SER A 494 -10.71 21.52 -27.83
C SER A 494 -10.08 22.66 -28.63
N MET A 495 -10.90 23.45 -29.32
CA MET A 495 -10.44 24.41 -30.34
C MET A 495 -11.20 25.73 -30.28
N VAL A 496 -10.50 26.82 -30.61
CA VAL A 496 -11.09 28.13 -30.85
C VAL A 496 -10.95 28.47 -32.33
N PHE A 497 -12.07 28.67 -33.01
CA PHE A 497 -12.14 29.17 -34.38
C PHE A 497 -12.56 30.64 -34.33
N TYR A 498 -11.95 31.50 -35.14
CA TYR A 498 -12.26 32.93 -35.17
C TYR A 498 -11.86 33.57 -36.49
N VAL A 499 -12.37 34.76 -36.77
CA VAL A 499 -11.99 35.57 -37.94
C VAL A 499 -11.16 36.75 -37.49
N LYS A 500 -9.91 36.84 -37.96
CA LYS A 500 -8.97 37.94 -37.68
C LYS A 500 -8.79 38.79 -38.92
N ASN A 501 -9.23 40.05 -38.87
CA ASN A 501 -9.14 40.99 -40.00
C ASN A 501 -9.68 40.41 -41.34
N GLY A 502 -10.66 39.51 -41.30
CA GLY A 502 -11.25 38.85 -42.47
C GLY A 502 -10.73 37.45 -42.80
N GLU A 503 -9.65 36.98 -42.15
CA GLU A 503 -9.09 35.64 -42.34
C GLU A 503 -9.59 34.64 -41.29
N ASN A 504 -9.91 33.42 -41.71
CA ASN A 504 -10.30 32.34 -40.80
C ASN A 504 -9.07 31.78 -40.09
N CYS A 505 -9.09 31.77 -38.77
CA CYS A 505 -8.07 31.20 -37.91
C CYS A 505 -8.67 30.09 -37.04
N SER A 506 -7.83 29.11 -36.68
CA SER A 506 -8.17 28.07 -35.71
C SER A 506 -6.95 27.74 -34.87
N VAL A 507 -7.14 27.55 -33.58
CA VAL A 507 -6.08 27.14 -32.66
C VAL A 507 -6.60 26.11 -31.67
N LYS A 508 -5.82 25.07 -31.39
CA LYS A 508 -6.14 24.10 -30.34
C LYS A 508 -5.77 24.66 -28.98
N LEU A 509 -6.44 24.22 -27.92
CA LEU A 509 -6.03 24.60 -26.56
C LEU A 509 -4.64 24.07 -26.21
N SER A 510 -4.23 22.91 -26.77
CA SER A 510 -2.88 22.36 -26.57
C SER A 510 -1.77 23.20 -27.21
N ASP A 511 -2.09 24.06 -28.19
CA ASP A 511 -1.12 24.94 -28.85
C ASP A 511 -0.94 26.29 -28.12
N LEU A 512 -1.70 26.55 -27.05
CA LEU A 512 -1.69 27.82 -26.31
C LEU A 512 -0.81 27.74 -25.05
N ASP A 513 -0.25 28.90 -24.66
CA ASP A 513 0.49 29.02 -23.40
C ASP A 513 -0.49 28.85 -22.23
N ARG A 514 -0.23 27.87 -21.36
CA ARG A 514 -1.11 27.55 -20.24
C ARG A 514 -0.53 28.04 -18.91
N ARG A 515 -1.38 28.58 -18.03
CA ARG A 515 -1.01 29.01 -16.67
C ARG A 515 -2.12 28.68 -15.68
N ILE A 516 -1.77 28.18 -14.50
CA ILE A 516 -2.74 27.95 -13.42
C ILE A 516 -2.42 28.82 -12.21
N PHE A 517 -3.46 29.42 -11.62
CA PHE A 517 -3.33 30.16 -10.37
C PHE A 517 -4.65 30.21 -9.59
N TRP A 518 -4.54 30.53 -8.31
CA TRP A 518 -5.69 30.81 -7.46
C TRP A 518 -6.09 32.28 -7.54
N LYS A 519 -7.39 32.53 -7.68
CA LYS A 519 -7.98 33.86 -7.53
C LYS A 519 -8.94 33.85 -6.36
N ASN A 520 -8.76 34.79 -5.42
CA ASN A 520 -9.70 34.99 -4.33
C ASN A 520 -10.83 35.92 -4.81
N VAL A 521 -12.05 35.40 -4.87
CA VAL A 521 -13.25 36.14 -5.29
C VAL A 521 -14.29 36.03 -4.18
N ASN A 522 -14.61 37.15 -3.53
CA ASN A 522 -15.60 37.22 -2.43
C ASN A 522 -15.36 36.18 -1.32
N ALA A 523 -14.10 36.03 -0.89
CA ALA A 523 -13.66 35.04 0.10
C ALA A 523 -13.77 33.56 -0.33
N SER A 524 -14.10 33.27 -1.60
CA SER A 524 -13.99 31.93 -2.18
C SER A 524 -12.72 31.80 -3.03
N ASN A 525 -12.01 30.69 -2.86
CA ASN A 525 -10.88 30.34 -3.75
C ASN A 525 -11.42 29.77 -5.06
N VAL A 526 -11.09 30.42 -6.17
CA VAL A 526 -11.42 29.99 -7.53
C VAL A 526 -10.14 29.56 -8.21
N LEU A 527 -10.11 28.35 -8.75
CA LEU A 527 -8.99 27.87 -9.54
C LEU A 527 -9.14 28.42 -10.96
N CYS A 528 -8.14 29.16 -11.43
CA CYS A 528 -8.13 29.75 -12.76
C CYS A 528 -7.07 29.07 -13.63
N ILE A 529 -7.47 28.65 -14.83
CA ILE A 529 -6.60 28.06 -15.85
C ILE A 529 -6.70 28.96 -17.08
N GLU A 530 -5.62 29.65 -17.40
CA GLU A 530 -5.54 30.56 -18.55
C GLU A 530 -4.83 29.89 -19.72
N TYR A 531 -5.48 29.91 -20.88
CA TYR A 531 -4.96 29.52 -22.19
C TYR A 531 -4.72 30.78 -23.01
N VAL A 532 -3.46 31.17 -23.19
CA VAL A 532 -3.03 32.45 -23.75
C VAL A 532 -2.42 32.25 -25.12
N GLY A 533 -2.96 32.94 -26.13
CA GLY A 533 -2.39 33.02 -27.47
C GLY A 533 -1.96 34.44 -27.84
N SER A 534 -1.56 34.63 -29.10
CA SER A 534 -1.22 35.96 -29.63
C SER A 534 -2.41 36.92 -29.71
N ASP A 535 -3.62 36.36 -29.87
CA ASP A 535 -4.81 37.12 -30.24
C ASP A 535 -5.84 37.23 -29.11
N PHE A 536 -5.95 36.20 -28.27
CA PHE A 536 -6.90 36.12 -27.17
C PHE A 536 -6.35 35.33 -25.98
N ALA A 537 -6.97 35.51 -24.82
CA ALA A 537 -6.86 34.62 -23.66
C ALA A 537 -8.22 33.98 -23.39
N LEU A 538 -8.22 32.67 -23.20
CA LEU A 538 -9.38 31.91 -22.74
C LEU A 538 -9.09 31.42 -21.33
N THR A 539 -9.91 31.84 -20.36
CA THR A 539 -9.72 31.51 -18.95
C THR A 539 -10.84 30.59 -18.46
N GLU A 540 -10.51 29.38 -18.05
CA GLU A 540 -11.41 28.51 -17.28
C GLU A 540 -11.33 28.90 -15.80
N MET A 541 -12.48 29.08 -15.15
CA MET A 541 -12.61 29.39 -13.74
C MET A 541 -13.46 28.31 -13.08
N VAL A 542 -12.84 27.56 -12.19
CA VAL A 542 -13.46 26.45 -11.47
C VAL A 542 -13.75 26.89 -10.05
N LYS A 543 -15.04 26.86 -9.69
CA LYS A 543 -15.51 27.22 -8.35
C LYS A 543 -16.35 26.08 -7.77
N MET A 544 -15.90 25.55 -6.64
CA MET A 544 -16.71 24.67 -5.80
C MET A 544 -17.57 25.51 -4.86
N CYS A 545 -18.80 25.07 -4.64
CA CYS A 545 -19.73 25.69 -3.71
C CYS A 545 -19.68 24.97 -2.36
N GLU A 546 -19.78 25.72 -1.27
CA GLU A 546 -19.87 25.16 0.09
C GLU A 546 -21.31 24.74 0.43
N ASP A 547 -22.30 25.35 -0.23
CA ASP A 547 -23.73 25.20 0.02
C ASP A 547 -24.43 24.26 -0.98
N ARG A 548 -23.74 23.83 -2.04
CA ARG A 548 -24.29 23.03 -3.15
C ARG A 548 -23.27 22.01 -3.67
N ILE A 549 -23.79 20.93 -4.24
CA ILE A 549 -22.98 19.84 -4.82
C ILE A 549 -22.22 20.26 -6.10
N PRO A 550 -22.84 20.97 -7.07
CA PRO A 550 -22.21 21.16 -8.37
C PRO A 550 -20.96 22.04 -8.32
N VAL A 551 -20.00 21.68 -9.17
CA VAL A 551 -18.85 22.51 -9.50
C VAL A 551 -19.26 23.48 -10.61
N ASN A 552 -19.10 24.78 -10.37
CA ASN A 552 -19.36 25.80 -11.38
C ASN A 552 -18.10 26.02 -12.21
N ILE A 553 -18.21 25.79 -13.52
CA ILE A 553 -17.17 26.06 -14.51
C ILE A 553 -17.60 27.26 -15.33
N THR A 554 -16.78 28.31 -15.30
CA THR A 554 -17.00 29.52 -16.09
C THR A 554 -15.81 29.75 -17.01
N TRP A 555 -16.07 29.82 -18.30
CA TRP A 555 -15.08 30.18 -19.32
C TRP A 555 -15.21 31.66 -19.65
N GLN A 556 -14.09 32.37 -19.71
CA GLN A 556 -14.04 33.78 -20.07
C GLN A 556 -13.07 33.99 -21.23
N LEU A 557 -13.56 34.57 -22.32
CA LEU A 557 -12.75 34.94 -23.48
C LEU A 557 -12.44 36.44 -23.44
N SER A 558 -11.15 36.76 -23.51
CA SER A 558 -10.62 38.13 -23.47
C SER A 558 -9.72 38.40 -24.66
N ARG A 559 -9.90 39.52 -25.35
CA ARG A 559 -9.06 39.93 -26.48
C ARG A 559 -7.72 40.48 -25.99
N ILE A 560 -6.63 40.02 -26.61
CA ILE A 560 -5.26 40.51 -26.34
C ILE A 560 -4.78 41.42 -27.47
N SER A 561 -5.05 41.04 -28.73
CA SER A 561 -4.53 41.81 -29.87
C SER A 561 -5.39 43.02 -30.23
N GLN A 562 -4.76 44.03 -30.83
CA GLN A 562 -5.46 45.19 -31.39
C GLN A 562 -6.19 44.87 -32.71
N ALA A 563 -6.04 43.66 -33.27
CA ALA A 563 -6.72 43.21 -34.48
C ALA A 563 -8.20 42.88 -34.22
N GLN A 564 -9.09 43.16 -35.18
CA GLN A 564 -10.52 42.89 -35.02
C GLN A 564 -10.76 41.38 -35.09
N ILE A 565 -11.34 40.81 -34.02
CA ILE A 565 -11.68 39.38 -33.91
C ILE A 565 -13.20 39.24 -33.91
N THR A 566 -13.74 38.53 -34.89
CA THR A 566 -15.19 38.30 -35.07
C THR A 566 -15.50 36.83 -35.30
N LYS A 567 -16.77 36.44 -35.21
CA LYS A 567 -17.27 35.07 -35.47
C LYS A 567 -16.49 34.01 -34.71
N VAL A 568 -16.40 34.16 -33.40
CA VAL A 568 -15.67 33.23 -32.54
C VAL A 568 -16.52 32.01 -32.26
N LYS A 569 -15.94 30.83 -32.41
CA LYS A 569 -16.52 29.55 -32.04
C LYS A 569 -15.56 28.82 -31.12
N VAL A 570 -16.02 28.50 -29.91
CA VAL A 570 -15.27 27.71 -28.92
C VAL A 570 -15.84 26.30 -28.90
N LEU A 571 -15.01 25.30 -29.19
CA LEU A 571 -15.30 23.89 -29.07
C LEU A 571 -14.57 23.33 -27.84
N LEU A 572 -15.32 22.81 -26.88
CA LEU A 572 -14.78 22.11 -25.72
C LEU A 572 -15.08 20.62 -25.87
N SER A 573 -14.07 19.77 -25.72
CA SER A 573 -14.21 18.30 -25.73
C SER A 573 -13.89 17.75 -24.35
N ILE A 574 -14.94 17.34 -23.62
CA ILE A 574 -14.85 16.70 -22.30
C ILE A 574 -14.94 15.19 -22.53
N HIS A 575 -13.88 14.47 -22.23
CA HIS A 575 -13.84 13.01 -22.37
C HIS A 575 -14.22 12.36 -21.04
N LEU A 576 -14.96 11.26 -21.11
CA LEU A 576 -15.26 10.38 -19.99
C LEU A 576 -14.16 9.31 -19.92
N ASP A 577 -13.69 8.99 -18.71
CA ASP A 577 -12.62 8.01 -18.55
C ASP A 577 -13.08 6.62 -19.00
N LEU A 578 -12.35 5.99 -19.92
CA LEU A 578 -12.66 4.66 -20.43
C LEU A 578 -12.43 3.55 -19.39
N HIS A 579 -11.74 3.84 -18.29
CA HIS A 579 -11.70 2.96 -17.11
C HIS A 579 -13.04 2.95 -16.34
N CYS A 580 -13.89 3.97 -16.55
CA CYS A 580 -15.28 3.97 -16.11
C CYS A 580 -16.14 3.33 -17.21
N HIS A 581 -17.15 2.56 -16.81
CA HIS A 581 -18.08 1.87 -17.70
C HIS A 581 -19.32 2.72 -17.97
N PHE A 582 -19.14 4.00 -18.34
CA PHE A 582 -20.24 4.86 -18.76
C PHE A 582 -20.91 4.28 -20.00
N ASN A 583 -22.11 3.73 -19.85
CA ASN A 583 -22.82 3.04 -20.92
C ASN A 583 -24.27 3.53 -21.10
N MET A 584 -24.74 4.43 -20.23
CA MET A 584 -26.05 5.05 -20.29
C MET A 584 -25.89 6.56 -20.39
N THR A 585 -26.66 7.19 -21.27
CA THR A 585 -26.68 8.63 -21.51
C THR A 585 -28.10 9.16 -21.40
N TYR A 586 -28.24 10.31 -20.74
CA TYR A 586 -29.47 11.09 -20.73
C TYR A 586 -29.26 12.38 -21.53
N VAL A 587 -30.06 12.57 -22.58
CA VAL A 587 -30.15 13.80 -23.36
C VAL A 587 -31.64 14.12 -23.56
N PRO A 588 -32.16 15.23 -23.02
CA PRO A 588 -33.58 15.57 -23.11
C PRO A 588 -34.14 15.46 -24.53
N GLY A 589 -35.20 14.66 -24.69
CA GLY A 589 -35.88 14.44 -25.97
C GLY A 589 -35.13 13.56 -26.98
N LEU A 590 -33.98 13.00 -26.61
CA LEU A 590 -33.16 12.16 -27.49
C LEU A 590 -32.80 10.80 -26.88
N PHE A 591 -32.32 10.78 -25.63
CA PHE A 591 -31.96 9.57 -24.89
C PHE A 591 -32.48 9.65 -23.45
N ASP A 592 -33.16 8.61 -22.99
CA ASP A 592 -33.59 8.49 -21.59
C ASP A 592 -32.83 7.34 -20.90
N TRP A 593 -31.60 7.62 -20.47
CA TRP A 593 -30.65 6.64 -19.92
C TRP A 593 -30.36 5.46 -20.87
N GLU A 594 -30.13 5.78 -22.14
CA GLU A 594 -29.88 4.81 -23.21
C GLU A 594 -28.46 4.94 -23.78
N ASN A 595 -27.98 3.90 -24.45
CA ASN A 595 -26.68 3.92 -25.09
C ASN A 595 -26.77 4.48 -26.52
N PRO A 596 -26.05 5.56 -26.87
CA PRO A 596 -26.08 6.12 -28.22
C PRO A 596 -25.67 5.12 -29.33
N TRP A 597 -24.82 4.14 -29.02
CA TRP A 597 -24.38 3.10 -29.96
C TRP A 597 -25.48 2.14 -30.40
N ASN A 598 -26.51 1.94 -29.56
CA ASN A 598 -27.58 0.98 -29.85
C ASN A 598 -28.47 1.40 -31.03
N PHE A 599 -28.45 2.69 -31.38
CA PHE A 599 -29.27 3.25 -32.44
C PHE A 599 -28.55 3.15 -33.81
N SER A 600 -29.11 2.35 -34.71
CA SER A 600 -28.52 2.10 -36.04
C SER A 600 -28.42 3.36 -36.90
N GLN A 601 -29.32 4.34 -36.75
CA GLN A 601 -29.31 5.55 -37.57
C GLN A 601 -28.06 6.43 -37.39
N TYR A 602 -27.34 6.28 -36.27
CA TYR A 602 -26.13 7.04 -36.00
C TYR A 602 -24.85 6.27 -36.36
N ARG A 603 -24.96 4.97 -36.64
CA ARG A 603 -23.81 4.12 -36.97
C ARG A 603 -23.42 4.29 -38.43
N VAL A 604 -22.15 4.60 -38.67
CA VAL A 604 -21.55 4.65 -40.00
C VAL A 604 -20.81 3.34 -40.27
N ALA A 605 -21.11 2.68 -41.38
CA ALA A 605 -20.47 1.42 -41.76
C ALA A 605 -18.94 1.56 -41.80
N GLY A 606 -18.23 0.63 -41.13
CA GLY A 606 -16.77 0.62 -41.06
C GLY A 606 -16.16 1.52 -39.95
N ARG A 607 -16.98 2.22 -39.14
CA ARG A 607 -16.50 2.93 -37.94
C ARG A 607 -16.82 2.16 -36.67
N ASN A 608 -15.89 2.19 -35.71
CA ASN A 608 -16.04 1.60 -34.37
C ASN A 608 -16.50 2.63 -33.33
N TRP A 609 -17.06 3.75 -33.78
CA TRP A 609 -17.57 4.83 -32.94
C TRP A 609 -18.72 5.56 -33.65
N THR A 610 -19.57 6.20 -32.85
CA THR A 610 -20.70 7.02 -33.29
C THR A 610 -20.66 8.37 -32.57
N THR A 611 -21.22 9.39 -33.22
CA THR A 611 -21.40 10.71 -32.61
C THR A 611 -22.81 11.19 -32.88
N VAL A 612 -23.49 11.66 -31.85
CA VAL A 612 -24.88 12.11 -31.94
C VAL A 612 -24.96 13.57 -31.52
N ASN A 613 -25.41 14.41 -32.45
CA ASN A 613 -25.62 15.83 -32.22
C ASN A 613 -26.97 16.06 -31.53
N PHE A 614 -27.01 17.00 -30.60
CA PHE A 614 -28.24 17.43 -29.94
C PHE A 614 -28.25 18.95 -29.78
N LEU A 615 -29.45 19.52 -29.75
CA LEU A 615 -29.64 20.90 -29.34
C LEU A 615 -29.69 20.93 -27.81
N PRO A 616 -28.75 21.62 -27.14
CA PRO A 616 -28.72 21.66 -25.69
C PRO A 616 -30.01 22.26 -25.14
N ASN A 617 -30.59 21.60 -24.15
CA ASN A 617 -31.71 22.11 -23.37
C ASN A 617 -31.20 22.41 -21.96
N ASP A 618 -31.61 21.68 -20.92
CA ASP A 618 -31.18 21.99 -19.54
C ASP A 618 -29.85 21.30 -19.16
N TYR A 619 -29.79 19.96 -19.17
CA TYR A 619 -28.59 19.21 -18.79
C TYR A 619 -28.40 17.91 -19.62
N VAL A 620 -27.20 17.34 -19.51
CA VAL A 620 -26.84 16.02 -20.07
C VAL A 620 -26.27 15.16 -18.95
N GLY A 621 -26.65 13.88 -18.91
CA GLY A 621 -26.22 12.93 -17.88
C GLY A 621 -25.54 11.69 -18.46
N PHE A 622 -24.63 11.12 -17.69
CA PHE A 622 -23.89 9.90 -17.99
C PHE A 622 -23.88 9.01 -16.75
N TYR A 623 -24.14 7.71 -16.96
CA TYR A 623 -24.21 6.75 -15.87
C TYR A 623 -23.40 5.49 -16.17
N ASP A 624 -22.61 5.09 -15.19
CA ASP A 624 -21.87 3.84 -15.10
C ASP A 624 -22.58 2.94 -14.07
N PRO A 625 -23.41 1.97 -14.51
CA PRO A 625 -24.13 1.08 -13.61
C PRO A 625 -23.23 0.02 -12.96
N VAL A 626 -22.01 -0.19 -13.47
CA VAL A 626 -21.07 -1.21 -12.93
C VAL A 626 -20.41 -0.69 -11.67
N ASN A 627 -19.99 0.57 -11.70
CA ASN A 627 -19.31 1.23 -10.58
C ASN A 627 -20.21 2.19 -9.79
N GLY A 628 -21.48 2.35 -10.20
CA GLY A 628 -22.42 3.30 -9.60
C GLY A 628 -21.93 4.74 -9.72
N LEU A 629 -21.43 5.15 -10.90
CA LEU A 629 -20.91 6.51 -11.11
C LEU A 629 -21.87 7.33 -11.95
N PHE A 630 -22.11 8.55 -11.49
CA PHE A 630 -22.92 9.52 -12.20
C PHE A 630 -22.08 10.74 -12.52
N CYS A 631 -22.18 11.22 -13.76
CA CYS A 631 -21.61 12.48 -14.20
C CYS A 631 -22.65 13.24 -15.02
N ALA A 632 -22.91 14.50 -14.70
CA ALA A 632 -23.85 15.33 -15.43
C ALA A 632 -23.37 16.77 -15.57
N VAL A 633 -23.82 17.41 -16.65
CA VAL A 633 -23.49 18.79 -17.00
C VAL A 633 -24.77 19.57 -17.25
N LYS A 634 -25.07 20.57 -16.42
CA LYS A 634 -26.20 21.51 -16.57
C LYS A 634 -25.72 22.83 -17.14
N PHE A 635 -26.38 23.32 -18.18
CA PHE A 635 -25.93 24.51 -18.91
C PHE A 635 -26.57 25.77 -18.34
N THR A 636 -25.78 26.65 -17.73
CA THR A 636 -26.25 28.01 -17.36
C THR A 636 -26.26 28.94 -18.58
N ASN A 637 -25.34 28.72 -19.52
CA ASN A 637 -25.38 29.27 -20.87
C ASN A 637 -25.46 28.13 -21.88
N LEU A 638 -26.49 28.14 -22.73
CA LEU A 638 -26.73 27.09 -23.72
C LEU A 638 -25.64 27.11 -24.81
N PRO A 639 -24.95 25.98 -25.06
CA PRO A 639 -24.17 25.83 -26.28
C PRO A 639 -25.06 25.90 -27.52
N LEU A 640 -24.51 26.33 -28.66
CA LEU A 640 -25.19 26.26 -29.95
C LEU A 640 -25.44 24.80 -30.36
N LEU A 641 -24.49 23.93 -30.07
CA LEU A 641 -24.54 22.51 -30.43
C LEU A 641 -23.83 21.68 -29.37
N GLY A 642 -24.48 20.61 -28.94
CA GLY A 642 -23.87 19.54 -28.16
C GLY A 642 -23.69 18.27 -29.00
N GLN A 643 -22.68 17.47 -28.67
CA GLN A 643 -22.46 16.17 -29.28
C GLN A 643 -22.02 15.15 -28.23
N VAL A 644 -22.63 13.97 -28.24
CA VAL A 644 -22.19 12.81 -27.43
C VAL A 644 -21.53 11.78 -28.34
N GLY A 645 -20.37 11.26 -27.94
CA GLY A 645 -19.70 10.14 -28.60
C GLY A 645 -19.96 8.82 -27.88
N ALA A 646 -20.03 7.72 -28.64
CA ALA A 646 -20.04 6.37 -28.08
C ALA A 646 -19.24 5.39 -28.97
N LEU A 647 -18.54 4.45 -28.33
CA LEU A 647 -17.69 3.45 -28.96
C LEU A 647 -18.46 2.15 -29.22
N SER A 648 -17.93 1.31 -30.11
CA SER A 648 -18.49 -0.01 -30.41
C SER A 648 -18.44 -0.99 -29.24
N THR A 649 -17.62 -0.71 -28.24
CA THR A 649 -17.57 -1.41 -26.96
C THR A 649 -18.74 -1.06 -26.05
N GLY A 650 -19.63 -0.14 -26.45
CA GLY A 650 -20.74 0.37 -25.65
C GLY A 650 -20.33 1.46 -24.65
N HIS A 651 -19.10 1.95 -24.67
CA HIS A 651 -18.68 3.04 -23.79
C HIS A 651 -19.04 4.40 -24.40
N VAL A 652 -19.56 5.30 -23.58
CA VAL A 652 -19.72 6.72 -23.92
C VAL A 652 -18.38 7.39 -23.65
N ASP A 653 -17.76 7.98 -24.67
CA ASP A 653 -16.37 8.44 -24.59
C ASP A 653 -16.24 9.95 -24.40
N ALA A 654 -17.17 10.76 -24.92
CA ALA A 654 -17.02 12.21 -24.86
C ALA A 654 -18.34 13.00 -24.97
N LEU A 655 -18.34 14.16 -24.32
CA LEU A 655 -19.27 15.27 -24.50
C LEU A 655 -18.53 16.44 -25.16
N ARG A 656 -19.01 16.89 -26.32
CA ARG A 656 -18.44 18.03 -27.05
C ARG A 656 -19.44 19.18 -27.11
N LEU A 657 -19.01 20.37 -26.72
CA LEU A 657 -19.84 21.57 -26.58
C LEU A 657 -19.33 22.67 -27.49
N THR A 658 -20.22 23.26 -28.28
CA THR A 658 -19.90 24.37 -29.19
C THR A 658 -20.60 25.65 -28.75
N TYR A 659 -19.82 26.70 -28.47
CA TYR A 659 -20.31 28.05 -28.21
C TYR A 659 -19.93 28.98 -29.35
N VAL A 660 -20.81 29.92 -29.73
CA VAL A 660 -20.58 30.87 -30.83
C VAL A 660 -20.88 32.29 -30.38
N PHE A 661 -20.00 33.22 -30.77
CA PHE A 661 -20.07 34.64 -30.43
C PHE A 661 -19.76 35.51 -31.65
N ASP A 662 -20.49 36.61 -31.81
CA ASP A 662 -20.33 37.46 -33.01
C ASP A 662 -19.08 38.34 -32.97
N ASP A 663 -18.71 38.90 -31.82
CA ASP A 663 -17.57 39.83 -31.68
C ASP A 663 -17.02 39.86 -30.22
N ILE A 664 -15.69 39.98 -30.07
CA ILE A 664 -15.01 40.12 -28.76
C ILE A 664 -14.73 41.61 -28.44
N ARG A 665 -15.77 42.45 -28.33
CA ARG A 665 -15.61 43.86 -27.90
C ARG A 665 -15.60 44.03 -26.38
N SER A 666 -16.23 43.12 -25.66
CA SER A 666 -16.28 43.04 -24.18
C SER A 666 -15.81 41.66 -23.72
N LYS A 667 -15.60 41.48 -22.40
CA LYS A 667 -15.33 40.15 -21.83
C LYS A 667 -16.55 39.25 -22.06
N LEU A 668 -16.40 38.25 -22.93
CA LEU A 668 -17.41 37.22 -23.17
C LEU A 668 -17.23 36.12 -22.13
N ALA A 669 -18.32 35.62 -21.57
CA ALA A 669 -18.27 34.51 -20.63
C ALA A 669 -19.44 33.55 -20.86
N PHE A 670 -19.19 32.28 -20.61
CA PHE A 670 -20.21 31.24 -20.57
C PHE A 670 -19.90 30.28 -19.43
N SER A 671 -20.93 29.68 -18.85
CA SER A 671 -20.76 28.73 -17.75
C SER A 671 -21.62 27.49 -17.89
N TYR A 672 -21.25 26.49 -17.11
CA TYR A 672 -22.02 25.26 -16.87
C TYR A 672 -21.69 24.72 -15.47
N LEU A 673 -22.62 23.92 -14.93
CA LEU A 673 -22.46 23.21 -13.68
C LEU A 673 -22.13 21.75 -13.97
N VAL A 674 -21.13 21.21 -13.28
CA VAL A 674 -20.75 19.79 -13.37
C VAL A 674 -21.03 19.12 -12.04
N VAL A 675 -21.68 17.96 -12.09
CA VAL A 675 -21.86 17.07 -10.93
C VAL A 675 -21.24 15.73 -11.28
N ALA A 676 -20.33 15.25 -10.44
CA ALA A 676 -19.78 13.90 -10.55
C ALA A 676 -19.67 13.29 -9.15
N PHE A 677 -20.27 12.11 -8.95
CA PHE A 677 -20.20 11.39 -7.67
C PHE A 677 -20.37 9.88 -7.88
N SER A 678 -19.98 9.11 -6.87
CA SER A 678 -20.30 7.69 -6.76
C SER A 678 -21.53 7.48 -5.88
N GLU A 679 -22.33 6.44 -6.15
CA GLU A 679 -23.43 6.01 -5.28
C GLU A 679 -22.97 5.79 -3.84
N GLU A 680 -21.72 5.35 -3.65
CA GLU A 680 -21.10 5.21 -2.33
C GLU A 680 -20.94 6.55 -1.60
N SER A 681 -20.57 7.60 -2.34
CA SER A 681 -20.43 8.96 -1.81
C SER A 681 -21.79 9.63 -1.58
N PHE A 682 -22.85 9.14 -2.25
CA PHE A 682 -24.16 9.78 -2.23
C PHE A 682 -25.29 8.74 -2.17
N MET A 683 -25.51 8.16 -0.99
CA MET A 683 -26.70 7.33 -0.75
C MET A 683 -27.94 8.20 -0.74
N LYS A 684 -28.81 8.08 -1.78
CA LYS A 684 -30.26 8.43 -1.86
C LYS A 684 -30.72 9.12 -3.17
N VAL A 685 -29.94 9.18 -4.24
CA VAL A 685 -30.46 9.73 -5.52
C VAL A 685 -31.17 8.65 -6.30
N THR A 686 -32.49 8.70 -6.32
CA THR A 686 -33.28 8.01 -7.34
C THR A 686 -33.12 8.76 -8.66
N PHE A 687 -32.54 8.10 -9.67
CA PHE A 687 -32.19 8.67 -10.98
C PHE A 687 -33.36 9.27 -11.77
N GLN A 688 -34.60 9.03 -11.33
CA GLN A 688 -35.80 9.66 -11.90
C GLN A 688 -35.85 11.18 -11.68
N ASN A 689 -35.14 11.73 -10.67
CA ASN A 689 -35.09 13.17 -10.37
C ASN A 689 -33.67 13.74 -10.44
N SER A 690 -32.89 13.39 -11.47
CA SER A 690 -31.48 13.80 -11.53
C SER A 690 -31.25 15.32 -11.68
N GLU A 691 -32.28 16.10 -12.03
CA GLU A 691 -32.25 17.57 -11.98
C GLU A 691 -32.13 18.15 -10.57
N GLU A 692 -32.74 17.50 -9.57
CA GLU A 692 -32.74 17.99 -8.17
C GLU A 692 -31.32 18.07 -7.59
N ILE A 693 -30.39 17.30 -8.14
CA ILE A 693 -29.01 17.25 -7.64
C ILE A 693 -28.25 18.56 -7.85
N PHE A 694 -28.62 19.34 -8.87
CA PHE A 694 -27.99 20.61 -9.15
C PHE A 694 -28.37 21.70 -8.13
N ASP A 695 -29.51 21.51 -7.47
CA ASP A 695 -30.09 22.48 -6.54
C ASP A 695 -30.17 21.93 -5.10
N HIS A 696 -29.65 20.73 -4.86
CA HIS A 696 -29.67 20.09 -3.54
C HIS A 696 -28.75 20.83 -2.54
N PRO A 697 -29.30 21.39 -1.44
CA PRO A 697 -28.50 22.11 -0.46
C PRO A 697 -27.67 21.14 0.39
N VAL A 698 -26.41 21.47 0.60
CA VAL A 698 -25.44 20.69 1.39
C VAL A 698 -24.58 21.63 2.23
N ASN A 699 -23.90 21.09 3.24
CA ASN A 699 -22.91 21.84 4.01
C ASN A 699 -21.56 21.16 3.84
N LEU A 700 -20.73 21.67 2.93
CA LEU A 700 -19.48 21.07 2.50
C LEU A 700 -18.28 21.93 2.86
N THR A 701 -17.14 21.29 3.08
CA THR A 701 -15.86 21.96 3.25
C THR A 701 -15.08 21.92 1.94
N VAL A 702 -14.73 23.09 1.41
CA VAL A 702 -13.89 23.20 0.22
C VAL A 702 -12.42 23.34 0.64
N THR A 703 -11.56 22.50 0.07
CA THR A 703 -10.11 22.54 0.27
C THR A 703 -9.43 22.91 -1.04
N SER A 704 -8.45 23.82 -0.97
CA SER A 704 -7.65 24.24 -2.13
C SER A 704 -6.18 23.92 -1.89
N ARG A 705 -5.50 23.43 -2.92
CA ARG A 705 -4.08 23.03 -2.83
C ARG A 705 -3.37 23.40 -4.12
N ASP A 706 -2.12 23.79 -4.00
CA ASP A 706 -1.25 24.01 -5.14
C ASP A 706 0.19 23.64 -4.83
N TRP A 707 0.90 23.24 -5.87
CA TRP A 707 2.28 22.81 -5.74
C TRP A 707 3.20 23.95 -5.25
N LEU A 708 2.99 25.21 -5.66
CA LEU A 708 3.82 26.35 -5.22
C LEU A 708 3.70 26.60 -3.71
N SER A 709 2.49 26.57 -3.17
CA SER A 709 2.21 26.70 -1.74
C SER A 709 2.88 25.58 -0.95
N TYR A 710 2.81 24.33 -1.42
CA TYR A 710 3.53 23.22 -0.78
C TYR A 710 5.05 23.38 -0.86
N VAL A 711 5.57 23.74 -2.02
CA VAL A 711 7.01 23.98 -2.19
C VAL A 711 7.52 25.05 -1.23
N ARG A 712 6.79 26.16 -1.07
CA ARG A 712 7.15 27.25 -0.17
C ARG A 712 7.00 26.86 1.30
N ARG A 713 5.85 26.30 1.68
CA ARG A 713 5.52 25.93 3.07
C ARG A 713 6.46 24.87 3.62
N GLU A 714 6.80 23.88 2.79
CA GLU A 714 7.58 22.71 3.20
C GLU A 714 9.07 22.85 2.82
N HIS A 715 9.47 23.98 2.24
CA HIS A 715 10.85 24.25 1.79
C HIS A 715 11.42 23.16 0.87
N ILE A 716 10.60 22.70 -0.08
CA ILE A 716 10.98 21.67 -1.06
C ILE A 716 11.94 22.28 -2.08
N ARG A 717 13.07 21.61 -2.32
CA ARG A 717 14.07 22.05 -3.30
C ARG A 717 14.29 21.09 -4.45
N PHE A 718 14.08 19.79 -4.21
CA PHE A 718 14.35 18.76 -5.22
C PHE A 718 13.20 17.80 -5.37
N LEU A 719 13.00 17.36 -6.60
CA LEU A 719 12.10 16.29 -6.99
C LEU A 719 12.95 15.13 -7.50
N VAL A 720 12.66 13.91 -7.04
CA VAL A 720 13.41 12.71 -7.39
C VAL A 720 12.45 11.74 -8.05
N PHE A 721 12.74 11.37 -9.28
CA PHE A 721 11.91 10.48 -10.08
C PHE A 721 12.64 9.16 -10.33
N ASN A 722 11.88 8.07 -10.28
CA ASN A 722 12.20 6.88 -11.06
C ASN A 722 12.25 7.30 -12.54
N ARG A 723 13.32 6.92 -13.24
CA ARG A 723 13.52 7.31 -14.65
C ARG A 723 12.38 6.84 -15.55
N GLU A 724 11.78 5.69 -15.24
CA GLU A 724 10.65 5.14 -16.00
C GLU A 724 9.37 5.98 -15.83
N GLU A 725 9.22 6.67 -14.70
CA GLU A 725 8.07 7.53 -14.39
C GLU A 725 8.32 8.99 -14.79
N PHE A 726 9.57 9.34 -15.12
CA PHE A 726 9.92 10.71 -15.45
C PHE A 726 9.40 11.13 -16.83
N ARG A 727 8.56 12.17 -16.83
CA ARG A 727 7.99 12.78 -18.02
C ARG A 727 8.91 13.86 -18.56
N LYS A 728 9.27 13.80 -19.85
CA LYS A 728 10.22 14.74 -20.47
C LYS A 728 9.67 16.18 -20.53
N GLU A 729 8.36 16.31 -20.60
CA GLU A 729 7.61 17.57 -20.61
C GLU A 729 7.92 18.41 -19.36
N LEU A 730 8.13 17.77 -18.21
CA LEU A 730 8.50 18.43 -16.95
C LEU A 730 9.87 19.14 -17.07
N ALA A 731 10.81 18.58 -17.84
CA ALA A 731 12.12 19.19 -18.07
C ALA A 731 12.04 20.44 -18.96
N VAL A 732 11.07 20.48 -19.88
CA VAL A 732 10.89 21.57 -20.85
C VAL A 732 10.10 22.74 -20.25
N SER A 733 9.31 22.49 -19.20
CA SER A 733 8.48 23.49 -18.50
C SER A 733 9.22 24.76 -18.03
N GLY A 734 10.54 24.70 -17.88
CA GLY A 734 11.33 25.79 -17.31
C GLY A 734 11.14 25.98 -15.79
N LEU A 735 10.25 25.22 -15.14
CA LEU A 735 10.05 25.23 -13.68
C LEU A 735 11.12 24.40 -12.96
N LEU A 736 11.56 23.32 -13.62
CA LEU A 736 12.53 22.37 -13.12
C LEU A 736 13.85 22.50 -13.87
N GLN A 737 14.94 22.13 -13.19
CA GLN A 737 16.25 21.96 -13.77
C GLN A 737 16.73 20.55 -13.44
N ILE A 738 16.96 19.71 -14.45
CA ILE A 738 17.63 18.43 -14.22
C ILE A 738 19.06 18.74 -13.78
N VAL A 739 19.41 18.32 -12.56
CA VAL A 739 20.74 18.52 -11.98
C VAL A 739 21.54 17.22 -11.89
N TYR A 740 20.86 16.07 -11.97
CA TYR A 740 21.48 14.76 -12.02
C TYR A 740 20.60 13.76 -12.75
N SER A 741 21.23 12.82 -13.44
CA SER A 741 20.56 11.71 -14.10
C SER A 741 21.52 10.52 -14.17
N ASN A 742 21.02 9.33 -13.84
CA ASN A 742 21.68 8.05 -14.12
C ASN A 742 20.67 7.06 -14.72
N ASP A 743 21.06 5.81 -14.87
CA ASP A 743 20.26 4.78 -15.55
C ASP A 743 18.87 4.55 -14.93
N HIS A 744 18.70 4.82 -13.63
CA HIS A 744 17.45 4.53 -12.91
C HIS A 744 16.76 5.76 -12.30
N TYR A 745 17.47 6.88 -12.11
CA TYR A 745 16.93 8.04 -11.38
C TYR A 745 17.25 9.37 -12.06
N ILE A 746 16.33 10.31 -11.88
CA ILE A 746 16.45 11.70 -12.31
C ILE A 746 16.19 12.59 -11.10
N ILE A 747 17.08 13.57 -10.86
CA ILE A 747 16.91 14.59 -9.83
C ILE A 747 16.71 15.94 -10.51
N CYS A 748 15.58 16.55 -10.20
CA CYS A 748 15.21 17.88 -10.63
C CYS A 748 15.33 18.85 -9.46
N LYS A 749 15.98 19.99 -9.67
CA LYS A 749 15.98 21.14 -8.76
C LYS A 749 14.89 22.12 -9.19
N ILE A 750 14.12 22.63 -8.23
CA ILE A 750 13.14 23.70 -8.47
C ILE A 750 13.89 25.02 -8.64
N ARG A 751 13.58 25.79 -9.69
CA ARG A 751 14.31 27.04 -9.98
C ARG A 751 14.01 28.13 -8.94
N ASN A 752 15.07 28.83 -8.50
CA ASN A 752 15.01 29.81 -7.40
C ASN A 752 14.04 30.97 -7.62
N ASN A 753 13.82 31.40 -8.87
CA ASN A 753 12.95 32.55 -9.18
C ASN A 753 11.47 32.31 -8.80
N LEU A 754 11.10 31.07 -8.47
CA LEU A 754 9.76 30.67 -8.04
C LEU A 754 9.64 30.59 -6.51
N LEU A 755 10.79 30.53 -5.81
CA LEU A 755 10.91 30.38 -4.36
C LEU A 755 10.99 31.73 -3.61
N THR A 756 11.29 32.81 -4.33
CA THR A 756 11.21 34.21 -3.90
C THR A 756 9.84 34.76 -4.24
#